data_AF-A0A3M7KY52-F1
#
_entry.id   AF-A0A3M7KY52-F1
#
_cell.length_a   1.000
_cell.length_b   1.000
_cell.length_c   1.000
_cell.angle_alpha   90.00
_cell.angle_beta   90.00
_cell.angle_gamma   90.00
#
_symmetry.space_group_name_H-M   'P 1'
#
loop_
_entity.id
_entity.type
_entity.pdbx_description
1 polymer ?
#
loop_
_entity_poly.entity_id
_entity_poly.type
_entity_poly.pdbx_seq_one_letter_code
_entity_poly.pdbx_strand_id
1 'polypeptide(L)'
;RSLRKTDHMGGWVKLSLLLGTFLAGFLAGRLGGPRPSAPLSAADSLLRQQFQGEAQPQPSIPILGSKTGELTPSSTKPLVPRSVCTNTCPTARDGVCQDGRPGPGVDAEAFYATARNVTCDLGTDCADCGAWVTDASSEALAWAPVARLRDAGNTLLVKRVASPAGYLFGITDPALDTDVSRKVDATGVFEPILTMIWHQILADCVQPDGSRRLVVDVGANFGYYTLMAASLGCRVKAWEPVPSFAAFTQYGLLLNNLTHLVELRDKIVSDTNGAKLTMSVPRKGIWGTAGVGGDNLAGAAKADFEEIEKTTERLDSIVKENVLLIKADVEGFEPIVMRSARDLLLKHSVENIIMEYSPGVGEHLQNWEKSAENPRIIAALLNAGYSAYDVPWALEKQFPGFGAPIPNLERVVGSMLVHDIQDMERAKRIAMGSQLFEQLPEHAAFLAPSNTVPDYLHPLSYHSSFGYNTNIWLTRRTSVNATGTATAAPAGFDLASEWYLPGNQGTGRRPCDWFSVAQRLGNRCRCPKGWKCGQAAKALEAAAKLGKLAPKPMEPVEVTQFSKRFRASVTARLSFVIFVFLAGVLIGRLGKPLLGESVLATGDFQQTPSWETKALNKEAQGVVKGAQEVVKSAFSRASLTGTTRSIKPGPVRTVCENTCPTARDGVCQDGRPSPGSNATSFYETLHPVVCDLGTDCADCGPWVTTATPEALAWAPVALLRTAETKLLVRRVASPAGYIFGITDPELDTDVSRHVNGTGLFEPVLTLLWHQLLANCVQQDGSRRLVVDVGANFGYYTLMAASLGCRVKAWEPVPMFAAFTQYGLLLNNLTHLVELSDKIVSDSDGASLSIHVPRKGIWGTAAVVPGNSTVNLEHSHQLVVKTTERLDSVVHEDILLMKADVEGFEPSVMRGARDLLLKRSVENIIMEYSPGVGDWQRDWDKSMSNPIMLKALIEAGYFAYDLPWSKVYTYPGFNVSMPVLERVLTYMLDLDIQDMQRAKLGKLGCELKEELPEHAAYLPDCNKVPQALHPHSYHSSFGFNTNVWLTRSSAVNSSGVASVAPLTFNPAKEYFLPNNVAMARNWCGWYKPEELLAQRCPCVEGTPCAAASKAVEAAAREGKLAPYPVPSEKFKHERVEAW
;
A
#
# COMPACT_ATOMS: atom_id res chain seq x y z
N ARG A 1 -19.71 -59.73 -22.28
CA ARG A 1 -19.66 -60.07 -23.73
C ARG A 1 -19.82 -58.77 -24.50
N SER A 2 -19.14 -58.62 -25.66
CA SER A 2 -19.44 -57.74 -26.82
C SER A 2 -20.36 -56.51 -26.67
N LEU A 3 -20.16 -55.31 -27.23
CA LEU A 3 -19.13 -54.62 -28.07
C LEU A 3 -19.93 -53.68 -29.00
N ARG A 4 -19.56 -52.38 -29.07
CA ARG A 4 -19.76 -51.45 -30.23
C ARG A 4 -21.23 -51.00 -30.53
N LYS A 5 -21.50 -49.68 -30.51
CA LYS A 5 -21.49 -48.68 -31.62
C LYS A 5 -22.85 -48.61 -32.36
N THR A 6 -23.37 -47.47 -32.84
CA THR A 6 -22.96 -46.03 -32.81
C THR A 6 -24.21 -45.14 -33.04
N ASP A 7 -24.12 -43.86 -32.65
CA ASP A 7 -24.63 -42.60 -33.26
C ASP A 7 -25.88 -42.61 -34.18
N HIS A 8 -26.77 -41.60 -34.22
CA HIS A 8 -26.60 -40.14 -34.06
C HIS A 8 -27.94 -39.45 -33.71
N MET A 9 -27.87 -38.21 -33.14
CA MET A 9 -28.86 -37.10 -33.23
C MET A 9 -30.33 -37.30 -32.82
N GLY A 10 -30.90 -36.31 -32.07
CA GLY A 10 -32.36 -36.15 -31.93
C GLY A 10 -32.79 -35.46 -30.63
N GLY A 11 -33.12 -34.16 -30.69
CA GLY A 11 -33.41 -33.34 -29.50
C GLY A 11 -34.81 -33.43 -28.87
N TRP A 12 -35.05 -32.50 -27.95
CA TRP A 12 -36.34 -32.01 -27.42
C TRP A 12 -37.13 -32.81 -26.36
N VAL A 13 -36.93 -32.41 -25.08
CA VAL A 13 -37.96 -31.82 -24.18
C VAL A 13 -39.10 -32.67 -23.55
N LYS A 14 -39.14 -32.61 -22.19
CA LYS A 14 -40.26 -32.75 -21.21
C LYS A 14 -40.80 -34.13 -20.73
N LEU A 15 -41.06 -34.16 -19.40
CA LEU A 15 -42.00 -34.97 -18.59
C LEU A 15 -41.85 -36.51 -18.62
N SER A 16 -41.89 -37.25 -17.50
CA SER A 16 -42.87 -37.25 -16.39
C SER A 16 -42.19 -37.68 -15.06
N LEU A 17 -42.63 -37.37 -13.82
CA LEU A 17 -43.96 -37.30 -13.19
C LEU A 17 -44.54 -38.66 -12.75
N LEU A 18 -44.53 -38.93 -11.43
CA LEU A 18 -45.34 -39.87 -10.62
C LEU A 18 -45.23 -39.39 -9.15
N LEU A 19 -46.17 -39.58 -8.20
CA LEU A 19 -47.37 -40.42 -8.16
C LEU A 19 -48.65 -39.61 -7.81
N GLY A 20 -49.84 -40.19 -8.07
CA GLY A 20 -51.11 -39.87 -7.36
C GLY A 20 -51.30 -40.78 -6.13
N THR A 21 -52.42 -40.80 -5.39
CA THR A 21 -53.80 -40.27 -5.56
C THR A 21 -54.34 -39.84 -4.16
N PHE A 22 -55.59 -39.47 -3.82
CA PHE A 22 -56.96 -39.56 -4.38
C PHE A 22 -57.78 -38.31 -3.88
N LEU A 23 -59.11 -38.14 -3.88
CA LEU A 23 -60.28 -39.02 -4.09
C LEU A 23 -61.41 -38.35 -4.91
N ALA A 24 -62.35 -37.64 -4.25
CA ALA A 24 -63.61 -37.09 -4.79
C ALA A 24 -64.07 -35.86 -3.95
N GLY A 25 -64.95 -34.97 -4.41
CA GLY A 25 -65.62 -34.90 -5.72
C GLY A 25 -66.71 -33.79 -5.79
N PHE A 26 -67.67 -33.95 -6.72
CA PHE A 26 -68.87 -33.12 -6.97
C PHE A 26 -68.73 -31.73 -7.64
N LEU A 27 -68.95 -31.73 -8.96
CA LEU A 27 -69.86 -30.87 -9.73
C LEU A 27 -70.42 -29.58 -9.08
N ALA A 28 -70.00 -28.43 -9.62
CA ALA A 28 -70.92 -27.42 -10.16
C ALA A 28 -70.18 -26.49 -11.13
N GLY A 29 -70.81 -26.10 -12.24
CA GLY A 29 -70.28 -25.07 -13.15
C GLY A 29 -71.37 -24.47 -14.03
N ARG A 30 -71.23 -23.20 -14.38
CA ARG A 30 -71.93 -22.44 -15.46
C ARG A 30 -71.24 -21.08 -15.59
N LEU A 31 -70.68 -20.75 -16.75
CA LEU A 31 -71.32 -20.07 -17.89
C LEU A 31 -71.65 -18.59 -17.62
N GLY A 32 -71.08 -17.69 -18.43
CA GLY A 32 -71.50 -16.29 -18.56
C GLY A 32 -70.39 -15.26 -18.35
N GLY A 33 -70.24 -14.32 -19.29
CA GLY A 33 -69.78 -12.95 -18.99
C GLY A 33 -70.98 -12.04 -18.67
N PRO A 34 -70.85 -10.70 -18.66
CA PRO A 34 -69.76 -9.89 -19.22
C PRO A 34 -69.13 -8.88 -18.21
N ARG A 35 -68.49 -7.83 -18.73
CA ARG A 35 -68.03 -6.59 -18.04
C ARG A 35 -69.23 -5.81 -17.42
N PRO A 36 -69.07 -4.71 -16.62
CA PRO A 36 -67.85 -3.98 -16.24
C PRO A 36 -67.74 -3.47 -14.77
N SER A 37 -66.60 -2.81 -14.48
CA SER A 37 -66.42 -1.61 -13.61
C SER A 37 -66.61 -1.63 -12.07
N ALA A 38 -65.84 -0.73 -11.43
CA ALA A 38 -65.98 -0.13 -10.08
C ALA A 38 -65.33 -0.88 -8.88
N PRO A 39 -64.89 -0.16 -7.82
CA PRO A 39 -63.58 -0.46 -7.20
C PRO A 39 -63.57 -0.45 -5.64
N LEU A 40 -62.37 -0.25 -5.04
CA LEU A 40 -62.03 -0.16 -3.60
C LEU A 40 -61.98 -1.53 -2.88
N SER A 41 -61.04 -1.84 -1.97
CA SER A 41 -59.80 -1.19 -1.48
C SER A 41 -58.98 -2.25 -0.69
N ALA A 42 -57.80 -2.06 -0.07
CA ALA A 42 -56.84 -0.94 0.04
C ALA A 42 -55.43 -1.55 0.28
N ALA A 43 -54.40 -1.20 -0.50
CA ALA A 43 -53.02 -1.66 -0.24
C ALA A 43 -51.89 -0.87 -0.96
N ASP A 44 -52.11 0.38 -1.42
CA ASP A 44 -51.11 1.05 -2.29
C ASP A 44 -51.11 2.59 -2.19
N SER A 45 -50.80 3.12 -1.00
CA SER A 45 -50.76 4.59 -0.76
C SER A 45 -49.70 5.08 0.24
N LEU A 46 -48.72 4.24 0.63
CA LEU A 46 -47.69 4.58 1.62
C LEU A 46 -46.32 5.00 1.03
N LEU A 47 -46.22 5.17 -0.30
CA LEU A 47 -44.97 5.51 -1.02
C LEU A 47 -45.04 6.83 -1.82
N ARG A 48 -45.98 7.74 -1.49
CA ARG A 48 -46.13 9.06 -2.17
C ARG A 48 -46.20 10.29 -1.26
N GLN A 49 -45.85 10.18 0.02
CA GLN A 49 -45.83 11.32 0.96
C GLN A 49 -44.48 11.47 1.69
N GLN A 50 -43.39 11.61 0.93
CA GLN A 50 -42.08 12.00 1.49
C GLN A 50 -41.29 13.01 0.62
N PHE A 51 -41.96 13.64 -0.35
CA PHE A 51 -41.39 14.68 -1.24
C PHE A 51 -42.14 16.02 -1.15
N GLN A 52 -42.48 16.46 0.06
CA GLN A 52 -42.81 17.87 0.35
C GLN A 52 -42.17 18.27 1.69
N GLY A 53 -41.01 18.91 1.60
CA GLY A 53 -40.32 19.59 2.70
C GLY A 53 -39.78 20.91 2.15
N GLU A 54 -40.01 22.00 2.88
CA GLU A 54 -39.79 23.36 2.37
C GLU A 54 -38.30 23.72 2.36
N ALA A 55 -37.71 23.86 1.16
CA ALA A 55 -36.36 24.39 1.00
C ALA A 55 -36.38 25.93 1.05
N GLN A 56 -35.72 26.52 2.05
CA GLN A 56 -35.50 27.96 2.14
C GLN A 56 -34.65 28.45 0.94
N PRO A 57 -35.03 29.57 0.28
CA PRO A 57 -34.30 30.07 -0.88
C PRO A 57 -32.98 30.74 -0.48
N GLN A 58 -31.87 30.01 -0.62
CA GLN A 58 -30.52 30.60 -0.72
C GLN A 58 -30.39 31.34 -2.07
N PRO A 59 -29.58 32.43 -2.16
CA PRO A 59 -29.68 33.39 -3.24
C PRO A 59 -29.23 32.85 -4.60
N SER A 60 -29.98 33.19 -5.64
CA SER A 60 -29.66 32.86 -7.03
C SER A 60 -28.35 33.52 -7.47
N ILE A 61 -27.36 32.71 -7.87
CA ILE A 61 -26.19 33.19 -8.60
C ILE A 61 -26.68 33.81 -9.93
N PRO A 62 -26.29 35.05 -10.29
CA PRO A 62 -26.84 35.69 -11.48
C PRO A 62 -26.44 34.98 -12.78
N ILE A 63 -27.42 34.74 -13.65
CA ILE A 63 -27.14 34.43 -15.07
C ILE A 63 -26.52 35.69 -15.68
N LEU A 64 -25.20 35.67 -15.85
CA LEU A 64 -24.42 36.81 -16.31
C LEU A 64 -24.62 36.99 -17.83
N GLY A 65 -25.59 37.82 -18.18
CA GLY A 65 -25.88 38.19 -19.57
C GLY A 65 -24.64 38.77 -20.27
N SER A 66 -24.44 38.38 -21.52
CA SER A 66 -23.22 38.69 -22.28
C SER A 66 -22.97 40.20 -22.40
N LYS A 67 -21.84 40.65 -21.87
CA LYS A 67 -21.20 41.91 -22.29
C LYS A 67 -19.94 41.57 -23.07
N THR A 68 -19.88 42.11 -24.28
CA THR A 68 -18.73 41.98 -25.19
C THR A 68 -17.51 42.71 -24.63
N GLY A 69 -16.43 41.97 -24.36
CA GLY A 69 -15.09 42.50 -24.14
C GLY A 69 -14.11 41.67 -24.96
N GLU A 70 -13.25 42.31 -25.74
CA GLU A 70 -12.36 41.62 -26.68
C GLU A 70 -11.12 41.06 -25.98
N LEU A 71 -10.96 39.74 -26.02
CA LEU A 71 -9.67 39.05 -25.94
C LEU A 71 -9.61 37.97 -27.02
N THR A 72 -8.41 37.72 -27.55
CA THR A 72 -8.22 37.05 -28.83
C THR A 72 -8.28 35.51 -28.76
N PRO A 73 -8.72 34.83 -29.84
CA PRO A 73 -9.06 33.41 -29.77
C PRO A 73 -7.88 32.46 -30.01
N SER A 74 -7.85 31.37 -29.26
CA SER A 74 -7.42 30.08 -29.82
C SER A 74 -8.55 29.53 -30.71
N SER A 75 -8.22 28.87 -31.82
CA SER A 75 -9.11 28.83 -32.99
C SER A 75 -10.30 27.87 -32.88
N THR A 76 -11.46 28.40 -32.51
CA THR A 76 -12.77 27.93 -33.03
C THR A 76 -13.52 29.12 -33.61
N LYS A 77 -14.00 29.00 -34.85
CA LYS A 77 -15.02 29.94 -35.37
C LYS A 77 -16.32 29.75 -34.56
N PRO A 78 -17.14 30.80 -34.34
CA PRO A 78 -18.49 30.60 -33.85
C PRO A 78 -19.22 29.64 -34.80
N LEU A 79 -19.70 28.52 -34.25
CA LEU A 79 -20.36 27.49 -35.01
C LEU A 79 -21.70 28.03 -35.54
N VAL A 80 -21.90 27.96 -36.86
CA VAL A 80 -23.11 28.46 -37.52
C VAL A 80 -24.12 27.32 -37.60
N PRO A 81 -25.28 27.41 -36.92
CA PRO A 81 -26.30 26.37 -36.99
C PRO A 81 -26.81 26.21 -38.42
N ARG A 82 -26.84 24.97 -38.90
CA ARG A 82 -27.32 24.60 -40.24
C ARG A 82 -28.60 23.78 -40.16
N SER A 83 -29.54 24.09 -41.06
CA SER A 83 -30.78 23.35 -41.26
C SER A 83 -30.55 22.19 -42.21
N VAL A 84 -30.69 20.96 -41.71
CA VAL A 84 -30.55 19.70 -42.44
C VAL A 84 -31.94 19.12 -42.69
N CYS A 85 -32.26 18.85 -43.95
CA CYS A 85 -33.48 18.16 -44.35
C CYS A 85 -33.28 17.48 -45.71
N THR A 86 -33.42 16.14 -45.76
CA THR A 86 -33.26 15.36 -47.00
C THR A 86 -34.50 14.54 -47.38
N ASN A 87 -35.33 14.13 -46.42
CA ASN A 87 -36.45 13.19 -46.63
C ASN A 87 -36.04 11.90 -47.36
N THR A 88 -34.88 11.35 -47.00
CA THR A 88 -34.29 10.13 -47.59
C THR A 88 -34.55 8.86 -46.77
N CYS A 89 -35.18 8.94 -45.59
CA CYS A 89 -35.62 7.74 -44.87
C CYS A 89 -36.77 7.04 -45.61
N PRO A 90 -36.86 5.69 -45.65
CA PRO A 90 -37.95 4.98 -46.32
C PRO A 90 -39.36 5.34 -45.85
N THR A 91 -39.48 5.85 -44.63
CA THR A 91 -40.72 6.21 -43.92
C THR A 91 -40.91 7.72 -43.73
N ALA A 92 -40.08 8.56 -44.37
CA ALA A 92 -39.97 10.02 -44.15
C ALA A 92 -41.22 10.90 -44.43
N ARG A 93 -42.41 10.30 -44.57
CA ARG A 93 -43.70 10.92 -44.94
C ARG A 93 -44.90 10.07 -44.50
N ASP A 94 -44.77 9.23 -43.47
CA ASP A 94 -45.88 8.37 -42.99
C ASP A 94 -46.74 9.04 -41.89
N GLY A 95 -46.34 10.23 -41.44
CA GLY A 95 -47.02 11.04 -40.42
C GLY A 95 -46.48 10.85 -39.02
N VAL A 96 -45.43 10.05 -38.83
CA VAL A 96 -44.80 9.79 -37.52
C VAL A 96 -43.32 10.16 -37.58
N CYS A 97 -42.91 11.15 -36.79
CA CYS A 97 -41.49 11.50 -36.65
C CYS A 97 -40.67 10.33 -36.06
N GLN A 98 -39.63 9.90 -36.78
CA GLN A 98 -38.87 8.68 -36.57
C GLN A 98 -37.35 8.85 -36.53
N ASP A 99 -36.84 10.08 -36.70
CA ASP A 99 -35.43 10.39 -36.48
C ASP A 99 -35.04 10.53 -34.99
N GLY A 100 -36.02 10.31 -34.11
CA GLY A 100 -35.89 10.26 -32.66
C GLY A 100 -36.04 11.61 -31.97
N ARG A 101 -36.34 12.69 -32.69
CA ARG A 101 -36.77 13.98 -32.12
C ARG A 101 -38.27 13.97 -31.78
N PRO A 102 -38.76 14.87 -30.91
CA PRO A 102 -40.19 15.19 -30.85
C PRO A 102 -40.63 15.85 -32.16
N GLY A 103 -41.77 15.40 -32.72
CA GLY A 103 -42.39 16.05 -33.88
C GLY A 103 -42.95 17.45 -33.55
N PRO A 104 -43.33 18.26 -34.56
CA PRO A 104 -43.81 19.62 -34.36
C PRO A 104 -44.99 19.71 -33.37
N GLY A 105 -44.79 20.44 -32.28
CA GLY A 105 -45.80 20.63 -31.22
C GLY A 105 -45.85 19.53 -30.16
N VAL A 106 -44.96 18.53 -30.20
CA VAL A 106 -44.82 17.50 -29.15
C VAL A 106 -43.88 18.02 -28.05
N ASP A 107 -44.27 17.86 -26.78
CA ASP A 107 -43.41 18.21 -25.64
C ASP A 107 -42.21 17.25 -25.54
N ALA A 108 -40.99 17.80 -25.42
CA ALA A 108 -39.76 17.04 -25.46
C ALA A 108 -39.53 16.18 -24.21
N GLU A 109 -39.85 16.68 -23.01
CA GLU A 109 -39.64 15.95 -21.76
C GLU A 109 -40.62 14.77 -21.65
N ALA A 110 -41.90 14.98 -21.96
CA ALA A 110 -42.90 13.92 -22.05
C ALA A 110 -42.62 12.93 -23.20
N PHE A 111 -41.98 13.38 -24.29
CA PHE A 111 -41.51 12.50 -25.36
C PHE A 111 -40.43 11.55 -24.84
N TYR A 112 -39.33 12.03 -24.26
CA TYR A 112 -38.20 11.19 -23.87
C TYR A 112 -38.34 10.46 -22.51
N ALA A 113 -39.43 10.68 -21.77
CA ALA A 113 -39.73 9.97 -20.51
C ALA A 113 -39.82 8.43 -20.65
N THR A 114 -40.14 7.93 -21.85
CA THR A 114 -40.15 6.51 -22.20
C THR A 114 -39.27 6.27 -23.42
N ALA A 115 -38.63 5.11 -23.53
CA ALA A 115 -37.83 4.76 -24.69
C ALA A 115 -38.64 4.89 -26.01
N ARG A 116 -38.07 5.55 -27.03
CA ARG A 116 -38.68 5.77 -28.35
C ARG A 116 -37.90 5.08 -29.44
N ASN A 117 -38.57 4.32 -30.30
CA ASN A 117 -37.93 3.66 -31.44
C ASN A 117 -37.48 4.69 -32.49
N VAL A 118 -36.28 4.50 -33.04
CA VAL A 118 -35.66 5.37 -34.04
C VAL A 118 -35.34 4.54 -35.28
N THR A 119 -35.92 4.90 -36.42
CA THR A 119 -35.76 4.18 -37.70
C THR A 119 -35.15 5.03 -38.81
N CYS A 120 -34.99 6.33 -38.57
CA CYS A 120 -34.40 7.30 -39.49
C CYS A 120 -33.18 8.00 -38.90
N ASP A 121 -32.23 8.39 -39.74
CA ASP A 121 -31.13 9.27 -39.35
C ASP A 121 -31.61 10.73 -39.23
N LEU A 122 -30.97 11.52 -38.37
CA LEU A 122 -31.37 12.90 -38.06
C LEU A 122 -31.46 13.78 -39.32
N GLY A 123 -32.61 14.43 -39.50
CA GLY A 123 -32.92 15.24 -40.69
C GLY A 123 -33.26 14.44 -41.95
N THR A 124 -33.27 13.10 -41.90
CA THR A 124 -33.70 12.26 -43.04
C THR A 124 -35.20 11.96 -43.06
N ASP A 125 -35.92 12.37 -42.02
CA ASP A 125 -37.38 12.36 -41.86
C ASP A 125 -37.87 13.74 -41.41
N CYS A 126 -37.75 14.74 -42.28
CA CYS A 126 -38.02 16.14 -41.96
C CYS A 126 -39.35 16.66 -42.52
N ALA A 127 -40.14 15.82 -43.20
CA ALA A 127 -41.55 16.11 -43.45
C ALA A 127 -42.37 15.91 -42.16
N ASP A 128 -42.08 14.85 -41.39
CA ASP A 128 -42.83 14.51 -40.19
C ASP A 128 -42.15 15.04 -38.89
N CYS A 129 -40.81 15.04 -38.81
CA CYS A 129 -40.10 15.70 -37.69
C CYS A 129 -39.86 17.20 -37.87
N GLY A 130 -40.09 17.76 -39.06
CA GLY A 130 -39.55 19.07 -39.45
C GLY A 130 -38.02 19.06 -39.64
N ALA A 131 -37.46 20.15 -40.16
CA ALA A 131 -36.00 20.25 -40.39
C ALA A 131 -35.18 20.11 -39.09
N TRP A 132 -34.00 19.51 -39.17
CA TRP A 132 -33.07 19.37 -38.04
C TRP A 132 -32.07 20.53 -38.04
N VAL A 133 -31.84 21.16 -36.89
CA VAL A 133 -30.88 22.27 -36.74
C VAL A 133 -29.72 21.81 -35.86
N THR A 134 -28.49 21.95 -36.35
CA THR A 134 -27.26 21.48 -35.67
C THR A 134 -26.02 22.27 -36.07
N ASP A 135 -24.97 22.25 -35.25
CA ASP A 135 -23.62 22.68 -35.65
C ASP A 135 -22.71 21.55 -36.18
N ALA A 136 -23.15 20.29 -36.12
CA ALA A 136 -22.34 19.11 -36.40
C ALA A 136 -21.54 19.23 -37.71
N SER A 137 -20.29 18.74 -37.72
CA SER A 137 -19.38 18.87 -38.85
C SER A 137 -19.89 18.14 -40.10
N SER A 138 -19.37 18.47 -41.28
CA SER A 138 -19.84 17.83 -42.54
C SER A 138 -19.49 16.34 -42.58
N GLU A 139 -18.41 15.97 -41.90
CA GLU A 139 -17.93 14.61 -41.67
C GLU A 139 -18.85 13.87 -40.68
N ALA A 140 -19.32 14.56 -39.63
CA ALA A 140 -20.25 14.01 -38.66
C ALA A 140 -21.67 13.79 -39.23
N LEU A 141 -22.13 14.71 -40.08
CA LEU A 141 -23.38 14.55 -40.84
C LEU A 141 -23.34 13.35 -41.80
N ALA A 142 -22.16 12.92 -42.24
CA ALA A 142 -21.98 11.76 -43.11
C ALA A 142 -21.96 10.41 -42.36
N TRP A 143 -22.09 10.39 -41.02
CA TRP A 143 -21.98 9.16 -40.24
C TRP A 143 -23.12 8.15 -40.47
N ALA A 144 -24.35 8.61 -40.75
CA ALA A 144 -25.56 7.76 -40.89
C ALA A 144 -25.64 6.58 -39.87
N PRO A 145 -25.55 6.84 -38.55
CA PRO A 145 -25.51 5.79 -37.54
C PRO A 145 -26.77 4.91 -37.50
N VAL A 146 -27.97 5.45 -37.75
CA VAL A 146 -29.22 4.69 -37.67
C VAL A 146 -29.33 3.72 -38.84
N ALA A 147 -28.95 4.14 -40.05
CA ALA A 147 -28.78 3.24 -41.18
C ALA A 147 -27.80 2.09 -40.86
N ARG A 148 -26.62 2.39 -40.30
CA ARG A 148 -25.65 1.35 -39.91
C ARG A 148 -26.16 0.38 -38.84
N LEU A 149 -26.91 0.86 -37.85
CA LEU A 149 -27.51 0.01 -36.82
C LEU A 149 -28.56 -0.93 -37.43
N ARG A 150 -29.48 -0.38 -38.23
CA ARG A 150 -30.50 -1.16 -38.95
C ARG A 150 -29.87 -2.21 -39.89
N ASP A 151 -28.83 -1.82 -40.63
CA ASP A 151 -28.17 -2.71 -41.60
C ASP A 151 -27.34 -3.81 -40.90
N ALA A 152 -26.93 -3.58 -39.64
CA ALA A 152 -26.39 -4.60 -38.74
C ALA A 152 -27.47 -5.47 -38.04
N GLY A 153 -28.76 -5.19 -38.27
CA GLY A 153 -29.90 -5.89 -37.65
C GLY A 153 -30.26 -5.41 -36.23
N ASN A 154 -29.66 -4.31 -35.77
CA ASN A 154 -29.87 -3.77 -34.43
C ASN A 154 -31.01 -2.75 -34.39
N THR A 155 -31.77 -2.75 -33.29
CA THR A 155 -32.74 -1.69 -32.99
C THR A 155 -32.05 -0.52 -32.30
N LEU A 156 -32.62 0.68 -32.48
CA LEU A 156 -32.23 1.88 -31.74
C LEU A 156 -33.46 2.42 -31.02
N LEU A 157 -33.39 2.49 -29.70
CA LEU A 157 -34.32 3.22 -28.87
C LEU A 157 -33.59 4.42 -28.25
N VAL A 158 -34.26 5.56 -28.12
CA VAL A 158 -33.73 6.76 -27.45
C VAL A 158 -34.51 7.07 -26.17
N LYS A 159 -33.79 7.43 -25.10
CA LYS A 159 -34.36 7.83 -23.80
C LYS A 159 -33.53 8.94 -23.15
N ARG A 160 -34.14 9.76 -22.30
CA ARG A 160 -33.41 10.74 -21.47
C ARG A 160 -32.79 10.06 -20.26
N VAL A 161 -31.51 10.28 -20.01
CA VAL A 161 -30.82 9.81 -18.80
C VAL A 161 -31.23 10.68 -17.61
N ALA A 162 -31.53 10.02 -16.48
CA ALA A 162 -32.05 10.61 -15.25
C ALA A 162 -30.94 11.18 -14.33
N SER A 163 -29.96 11.89 -14.91
CA SER A 163 -28.88 12.57 -14.19
C SER A 163 -29.07 14.10 -14.18
N PRO A 164 -28.34 14.87 -13.35
CA PRO A 164 -28.56 16.32 -13.22
C PRO A 164 -28.28 17.08 -14.52
N ALA A 165 -27.23 16.70 -15.25
CA ALA A 165 -26.94 17.14 -16.62
C ALA A 165 -27.45 16.10 -17.65
N GLY A 166 -28.69 15.65 -17.46
CA GLY A 166 -29.29 14.55 -18.22
C GLY A 166 -29.33 14.81 -19.72
N TYR A 167 -28.88 13.80 -20.46
CA TYR A 167 -28.68 13.81 -21.92
C TYR A 167 -29.52 12.70 -22.57
N LEU A 168 -29.67 12.76 -23.89
CA LEU A 168 -30.39 11.76 -24.68
C LEU A 168 -29.45 10.63 -25.05
N PHE A 169 -29.83 9.40 -24.75
CA PHE A 169 -28.96 8.22 -24.88
C PHE A 169 -29.62 7.15 -25.75
N GLY A 170 -28.81 6.52 -26.61
CA GLY A 170 -29.22 5.42 -27.47
C GLY A 170 -28.99 4.07 -26.79
N ILE A 171 -30.02 3.23 -26.79
CA ILE A 171 -29.99 1.84 -26.30
C ILE A 171 -30.53 0.90 -27.37
N THR A 172 -30.26 -0.40 -27.26
CA THR A 172 -30.90 -1.43 -28.10
C THR A 172 -32.12 -2.02 -27.39
N ASP A 173 -32.76 -3.04 -27.95
CA ASP A 173 -33.82 -3.80 -27.31
C ASP A 173 -33.37 -4.34 -25.92
N PRO A 174 -34.03 -3.97 -24.80
CA PRO A 174 -33.75 -4.50 -23.46
C PRO A 174 -33.94 -6.01 -23.29
N ALA A 175 -34.47 -6.72 -24.28
CA ALA A 175 -34.46 -8.18 -24.35
C ALA A 175 -33.16 -8.75 -24.95
N LEU A 176 -32.51 -8.02 -25.87
CA LEU A 176 -31.27 -8.43 -26.54
C LEU A 176 -30.02 -8.02 -25.78
N ASP A 177 -29.96 -6.78 -25.28
CA ASP A 177 -28.95 -6.35 -24.32
C ASP A 177 -29.53 -6.38 -22.90
N THR A 178 -28.97 -7.28 -22.10
CA THR A 178 -29.46 -7.59 -20.77
C THR A 178 -28.97 -6.63 -19.70
N ASP A 179 -28.04 -5.73 -20.03
CA ASP A 179 -27.33 -4.90 -19.07
C ASP A 179 -27.54 -3.39 -19.29
N VAL A 180 -26.75 -2.72 -20.14
CA VAL A 180 -26.79 -1.25 -20.31
C VAL A 180 -28.18 -0.77 -20.69
N SER A 181 -28.74 -1.33 -21.76
CA SER A 181 -30.05 -0.98 -22.30
C SER A 181 -31.17 -1.26 -21.30
N ARG A 182 -31.09 -2.39 -20.60
CA ARG A 182 -32.08 -2.78 -19.60
C ARG A 182 -32.02 -1.94 -18.33
N LYS A 183 -30.83 -1.62 -17.81
CA LYS A 183 -30.63 -0.75 -16.65
C LYS A 183 -31.18 0.65 -16.95
N VAL A 184 -30.82 1.23 -18.10
CA VAL A 184 -31.28 2.58 -18.49
C VAL A 184 -32.78 2.60 -18.79
N ASP A 185 -33.37 1.59 -19.44
CA ASP A 185 -34.82 1.60 -19.61
C ASP A 185 -35.57 1.39 -18.28
N ALA A 186 -35.15 0.44 -17.45
CA ALA A 186 -35.84 0.15 -16.19
C ALA A 186 -35.69 1.25 -15.12
N THR A 187 -34.58 2.00 -15.10
CA THR A 187 -34.25 2.94 -14.01
C THR A 187 -33.90 4.37 -14.46
N GLY A 188 -33.71 4.60 -15.76
CA GLY A 188 -33.26 5.89 -16.30
C GLY A 188 -31.75 6.16 -16.17
N VAL A 189 -30.97 5.26 -15.57
CA VAL A 189 -29.56 5.46 -15.24
C VAL A 189 -28.77 4.14 -15.40
N PHE A 190 -27.50 4.24 -15.77
CA PHE A 190 -26.55 3.11 -15.72
C PHE A 190 -25.61 3.32 -14.52
N GLU A 191 -25.26 2.26 -13.80
CA GLU A 191 -24.35 2.29 -12.63
C GLU A 191 -24.51 3.54 -11.74
N PRO A 192 -25.62 3.70 -11.00
CA PRO A 192 -25.99 5.00 -10.43
C PRO A 192 -24.96 5.59 -9.44
N ILE A 193 -24.22 4.74 -8.73
CA ILE A 193 -23.11 5.17 -7.86
C ILE A 193 -21.91 5.64 -8.68
N LEU A 194 -21.55 4.94 -9.76
CA LEU A 194 -20.42 5.33 -10.59
C LEU A 194 -20.74 6.59 -11.41
N THR A 195 -21.95 6.70 -11.98
CA THR A 195 -22.48 7.96 -12.55
C THR A 195 -22.42 9.12 -11.54
N MET A 196 -22.68 8.89 -10.25
CA MET A 196 -22.57 9.94 -9.24
C MET A 196 -21.11 10.34 -8.95
N ILE A 197 -20.18 9.39 -8.90
CA ILE A 197 -18.74 9.67 -8.77
C ILE A 197 -18.25 10.47 -10.00
N TRP A 198 -18.60 10.03 -11.21
CA TRP A 198 -18.36 10.76 -12.45
C TRP A 198 -18.91 12.19 -12.37
N HIS A 199 -20.17 12.39 -11.95
CA HIS A 199 -20.77 13.72 -11.86
C HIS A 199 -19.97 14.68 -10.96
N GLN A 200 -19.39 14.18 -9.86
CA GLN A 200 -18.57 15.00 -8.96
C GLN A 200 -17.16 15.26 -9.51
N ILE A 201 -16.53 14.29 -10.19
CA ILE A 201 -15.22 14.50 -10.86
C ILE A 201 -15.36 15.52 -12.01
N LEU A 202 -16.45 15.43 -12.77
CA LEU A 202 -16.70 16.26 -13.95
C LEU A 202 -17.24 17.67 -13.61
N ALA A 203 -17.54 17.98 -12.35
CA ALA A 203 -17.93 19.32 -11.94
C ALA A 203 -16.84 20.37 -12.26
N ASP A 204 -15.57 19.97 -12.23
CA ASP A 204 -14.41 20.83 -12.56
C ASP A 204 -14.06 20.83 -14.06
N CYS A 205 -14.90 20.29 -14.95
CA CYS A 205 -14.50 20.04 -16.34
C CYS A 205 -14.46 21.30 -17.22
N VAL A 206 -15.33 22.29 -16.94
CA VAL A 206 -15.25 23.63 -17.52
C VAL A 206 -14.66 24.56 -16.46
N GLN A 207 -13.51 25.16 -16.77
CA GLN A 207 -12.77 26.03 -15.84
C GLN A 207 -13.30 27.48 -15.89
N PRO A 208 -13.01 28.32 -14.87
CA PRO A 208 -13.48 29.71 -14.82
C PRO A 208 -13.00 30.62 -15.97
N ASP A 209 -11.93 30.23 -16.66
CA ASP A 209 -11.40 30.90 -17.87
C ASP A 209 -12.09 30.43 -19.17
N GLY A 210 -13.06 29.52 -19.08
CA GLY A 210 -13.73 28.89 -20.22
C GLY A 210 -12.96 27.72 -20.85
N SER A 211 -11.77 27.38 -20.34
CA SER A 211 -11.02 26.22 -20.82
C SER A 211 -11.71 24.91 -20.42
N ARG A 212 -11.59 23.88 -21.27
CA ARG A 212 -12.26 22.59 -21.11
C ARG A 212 -11.22 21.51 -20.85
N ARG A 213 -11.34 20.82 -19.73
CA ARG A 213 -10.45 19.71 -19.35
C ARG A 213 -10.71 18.47 -20.22
N LEU A 214 -9.69 17.61 -20.35
CA LEU A 214 -9.74 16.39 -21.14
C LEU A 214 -10.18 15.19 -20.30
N VAL A 215 -11.14 14.44 -20.81
CA VAL A 215 -11.53 13.09 -20.38
C VAL A 215 -11.09 12.07 -21.43
N VAL A 216 -10.66 10.89 -21.00
CA VAL A 216 -10.29 9.75 -21.84
C VAL A 216 -11.21 8.59 -21.49
N ASP A 217 -12.01 8.11 -22.45
CA ASP A 217 -12.96 6.99 -22.29
C ASP A 217 -12.50 5.83 -23.18
N VAL A 218 -12.01 4.75 -22.57
CA VAL A 218 -11.57 3.55 -23.27
C VAL A 218 -12.59 2.44 -23.06
N GLY A 219 -13.06 1.84 -24.16
CA GLY A 219 -14.23 0.95 -24.17
C GLY A 219 -15.52 1.75 -24.03
N ALA A 220 -15.69 2.81 -24.83
CA ALA A 220 -16.80 3.75 -24.67
C ALA A 220 -18.18 3.10 -24.91
N ASN A 221 -18.23 1.95 -25.59
CA ASN A 221 -19.42 1.13 -25.80
C ASN A 221 -20.53 1.97 -26.49
N PHE A 222 -21.75 2.01 -25.96
CA PHE A 222 -22.83 2.84 -26.51
C PHE A 222 -22.62 4.35 -26.24
N GLY A 223 -21.55 4.72 -25.53
CA GLY A 223 -21.12 6.11 -25.32
C GLY A 223 -21.66 6.77 -24.06
N TYR A 224 -22.18 6.01 -23.08
CA TYR A 224 -22.85 6.55 -21.90
C TYR A 224 -21.99 7.59 -21.16
N TYR A 225 -20.77 7.21 -20.76
CA TYR A 225 -19.86 8.09 -20.05
C TYR A 225 -19.24 9.18 -20.95
N THR A 226 -18.94 8.86 -22.21
CA THR A 226 -18.55 9.85 -23.24
C THR A 226 -19.58 10.96 -23.41
N LEU A 227 -20.87 10.63 -23.49
CA LEU A 227 -21.97 11.60 -23.65
C LEU A 227 -22.20 12.39 -22.37
N MET A 228 -22.08 11.76 -21.20
CA MET A 228 -22.13 12.45 -19.90
C MET A 228 -21.00 13.48 -19.75
N ALA A 229 -19.77 13.13 -20.15
CA ALA A 229 -18.63 14.05 -20.12
C ALA A 229 -18.84 15.22 -21.06
N ALA A 230 -19.30 14.96 -22.28
CA ALA A 230 -19.58 16.00 -23.26
C ALA A 230 -20.77 16.89 -22.87
N SER A 231 -21.84 16.37 -22.24
CA SER A 231 -22.99 17.17 -21.78
C SER A 231 -22.62 18.09 -20.60
N LEU A 232 -21.69 17.66 -19.75
CA LEU A 232 -21.03 18.50 -18.73
C LEU A 232 -19.92 19.41 -19.29
N GLY A 233 -19.74 19.43 -20.61
CA GLY A 233 -18.87 20.38 -21.31
C GLY A 233 -17.39 20.00 -21.42
N CYS A 234 -17.01 18.77 -21.06
CA CYS A 234 -15.64 18.29 -21.25
C CYS A 234 -15.23 18.25 -22.73
N ARG A 235 -13.91 18.21 -22.97
CA ARG A 235 -13.38 17.55 -24.17
C ARG A 235 -13.21 16.07 -23.88
N VAL A 236 -13.55 15.21 -24.82
CA VAL A 236 -13.43 13.75 -24.67
C VAL A 236 -12.63 13.16 -25.82
N LYS A 237 -11.67 12.29 -25.52
CA LYS A 237 -11.12 11.32 -26.48
C LYS A 237 -11.70 9.96 -26.12
N ALA A 238 -12.48 9.38 -27.02
CA ALA A 238 -13.26 8.17 -26.79
C ALA A 238 -12.79 7.06 -27.74
N TRP A 239 -12.58 5.85 -27.22
CA TRP A 239 -12.20 4.68 -28.01
C TRP A 239 -13.33 3.66 -28.02
N GLU A 240 -13.89 3.42 -29.20
CA GLU A 240 -14.85 2.35 -29.44
C GLU A 240 -14.54 1.62 -30.77
N PRO A 241 -13.91 0.43 -30.71
CA PRO A 241 -13.54 -0.34 -31.90
C PRO A 241 -14.73 -1.01 -32.60
N VAL A 242 -15.82 -1.33 -31.91
CA VAL A 242 -16.99 -2.05 -32.45
C VAL A 242 -17.87 -1.11 -33.28
N PRO A 243 -18.04 -1.33 -34.61
CA PRO A 243 -18.72 -0.36 -35.49
C PRO A 243 -20.19 -0.06 -35.16
N SER A 244 -20.90 -1.01 -34.53
CA SER A 244 -22.28 -0.84 -34.06
C SER A 244 -22.34 -0.05 -32.74
N PHE A 245 -21.45 -0.32 -31.79
CA PHE A 245 -21.42 0.38 -30.50
C PHE A 245 -21.00 1.86 -30.71
N ALA A 246 -20.02 2.07 -31.57
CA ALA A 246 -19.66 3.40 -32.07
C ALA A 246 -20.84 4.12 -32.74
N ALA A 247 -21.76 3.41 -33.41
CA ALA A 247 -22.94 4.03 -34.03
C ALA A 247 -23.95 4.55 -33.00
N PHE A 248 -24.18 3.84 -31.88
CA PHE A 248 -24.97 4.37 -30.76
C PHE A 248 -24.35 5.66 -30.20
N THR A 249 -23.04 5.66 -29.96
CA THR A 249 -22.28 6.86 -29.53
C THR A 249 -22.44 8.01 -30.53
N GLN A 250 -22.26 7.74 -31.82
CA GLN A 250 -22.37 8.74 -32.88
C GLN A 250 -23.78 9.33 -33.02
N TYR A 251 -24.84 8.51 -32.88
CA TYR A 251 -26.21 9.01 -32.85
C TYR A 251 -26.44 9.93 -31.65
N GLY A 252 -25.99 9.53 -30.45
CA GLY A 252 -26.07 10.37 -29.25
C GLY A 252 -25.32 11.70 -29.41
N LEU A 253 -24.13 11.69 -30.01
CA LEU A 253 -23.35 12.91 -30.23
C LEU A 253 -24.02 13.88 -31.20
N LEU A 254 -24.68 13.38 -32.25
CA LEU A 254 -25.47 14.20 -33.18
C LEU A 254 -26.73 14.73 -32.51
N LEU A 255 -27.50 13.87 -31.83
CA LEU A 255 -28.78 14.22 -31.21
C LEU A 255 -28.65 15.27 -30.10
N ASN A 256 -27.62 15.17 -29.27
CA ASN A 256 -27.34 16.16 -28.22
C ASN A 256 -26.51 17.36 -28.73
N ASN A 257 -26.11 17.37 -30.00
CA ASN A 257 -25.28 18.42 -30.61
C ASN A 257 -23.93 18.60 -29.87
N LEU A 258 -23.25 17.47 -29.59
CA LEU A 258 -22.01 17.37 -28.81
C LEU A 258 -20.78 16.99 -29.66
N THR A 259 -20.93 16.82 -30.98
CA THR A 259 -19.86 16.36 -31.88
C THR A 259 -18.59 17.22 -31.86
N HIS A 260 -18.72 18.52 -31.52
CA HIS A 260 -17.58 19.43 -31.44
C HIS A 260 -16.70 19.25 -30.18
N LEU A 261 -17.08 18.34 -29.27
CA LEU A 261 -16.36 18.07 -28.02
C LEU A 261 -15.67 16.70 -27.97
N VAL A 262 -16.00 15.79 -28.88
CA VAL A 262 -15.64 14.37 -28.78
C VAL A 262 -14.87 13.88 -30.00
N GLU A 263 -13.63 13.46 -29.77
CA GLU A 263 -12.81 12.72 -30.72
C GLU A 263 -13.05 11.22 -30.53
N LEU A 264 -13.99 10.65 -31.29
CA LEU A 264 -14.27 9.22 -31.29
C LEU A 264 -13.30 8.47 -32.21
N ARG A 265 -12.69 7.39 -31.71
CA ARG A 265 -11.59 6.66 -32.36
C ARG A 265 -11.93 5.16 -32.44
N ASP A 266 -11.75 4.57 -33.61
CA ASP A 266 -12.19 3.21 -33.92
C ASP A 266 -11.15 2.11 -33.59
N LYS A 267 -10.21 2.42 -32.69
CA LYS A 267 -8.97 1.66 -32.44
C LYS A 267 -9.02 0.90 -31.11
N ILE A 268 -8.22 -0.15 -31.01
CA ILE A 268 -7.96 -0.85 -29.75
C ILE A 268 -6.83 -0.12 -29.03
N VAL A 269 -7.03 0.27 -27.77
CA VAL A 269 -5.94 0.82 -26.95
C VAL A 269 -5.03 -0.32 -26.51
N SER A 270 -3.74 -0.22 -26.81
CA SER A 270 -2.73 -1.26 -26.51
C SER A 270 -1.38 -0.63 -26.17
N ASP A 271 -0.44 -1.39 -25.60
CA ASP A 271 0.95 -0.97 -25.44
C ASP A 271 1.73 -0.92 -26.78
N THR A 272 1.11 -1.34 -27.88
CA THR A 272 1.61 -1.27 -29.26
C THR A 272 0.89 -0.19 -30.10
N ASN A 273 1.55 0.29 -31.16
CA ASN A 273 0.95 1.11 -32.22
C ASN A 273 0.92 0.30 -33.53
N GLY A 274 -0.21 0.32 -34.24
CA GLY A 274 -0.35 -0.23 -35.60
C GLY A 274 -0.37 -1.76 -35.72
N ALA A 275 -0.32 -2.50 -34.60
CA ALA A 275 -0.58 -3.94 -34.61
C ALA A 275 -2.06 -4.20 -34.93
N LYS A 276 -2.40 -5.44 -35.30
CA LYS A 276 -3.77 -5.91 -35.53
C LYS A 276 -4.15 -6.87 -34.41
N LEU A 277 -5.31 -6.68 -33.79
CA LEU A 277 -5.87 -7.58 -32.78
C LEU A 277 -7.33 -7.90 -33.12
N THR A 278 -7.73 -9.13 -32.84
CA THR A 278 -9.13 -9.59 -32.97
C THR A 278 -9.88 -9.35 -31.67
N MET A 279 -11.13 -8.90 -31.77
CA MET A 279 -12.08 -8.83 -30.66
C MET A 279 -13.27 -9.74 -30.93
N SER A 280 -13.86 -10.27 -29.87
CA SER A 280 -15.08 -11.08 -29.92
C SER A 280 -16.24 -10.25 -29.36
N VAL A 281 -17.27 -10.01 -30.15
CA VAL A 281 -18.38 -9.09 -29.83
C VAL A 281 -19.67 -9.87 -29.60
N PRO A 282 -20.37 -9.72 -28.46
CA PRO A 282 -21.65 -10.39 -28.21
C PRO A 282 -22.75 -9.88 -29.15
N ARG A 283 -23.58 -10.78 -29.67
CA ARG A 283 -24.80 -10.43 -30.44
C ARG A 283 -26.10 -10.48 -29.63
N LYS A 284 -26.03 -11.00 -28.40
CA LYS A 284 -27.12 -11.04 -27.40
C LYS A 284 -26.53 -11.29 -26.01
N GLY A 285 -27.25 -10.95 -24.94
CA GLY A 285 -26.76 -11.10 -23.57
C GLY A 285 -26.23 -9.76 -23.04
N ILE A 286 -25.07 -9.76 -22.39
CA ILE A 286 -24.43 -8.53 -21.89
C ILE A 286 -23.57 -7.96 -23.03
N TRP A 287 -24.03 -6.91 -23.73
CA TRP A 287 -23.34 -6.43 -24.93
C TRP A 287 -22.00 -5.75 -24.65
N GLY A 288 -21.82 -5.22 -23.43
CA GLY A 288 -20.54 -4.67 -22.98
C GLY A 288 -19.39 -5.69 -22.98
N THR A 289 -19.68 -6.99 -23.03
CA THR A 289 -18.66 -8.05 -22.93
C THR A 289 -17.87 -8.32 -24.21
N ALA A 290 -17.39 -7.25 -24.85
CA ALA A 290 -16.65 -7.26 -26.11
C ALA A 290 -15.13 -7.18 -25.87
N GLY A 291 -14.52 -8.31 -25.53
CA GLY A 291 -13.10 -8.42 -25.21
C GLY A 291 -12.17 -8.66 -26.41
N VAL A 292 -10.87 -8.41 -26.19
CA VAL A 292 -9.78 -8.74 -27.13
C VAL A 292 -9.41 -10.23 -27.00
N GLY A 293 -9.05 -10.91 -28.09
CA GLY A 293 -8.48 -12.26 -28.05
C GLY A 293 -9.40 -13.37 -27.53
N GLY A 294 -10.68 -13.08 -27.27
CA GLY A 294 -11.62 -13.97 -26.60
C GLY A 294 -11.64 -13.84 -25.07
N ASP A 295 -11.10 -12.76 -24.51
CA ASP A 295 -11.02 -12.45 -23.07
C ASP A 295 -12.38 -12.09 -22.40
N ASN A 296 -13.50 -12.38 -23.04
CA ASN A 296 -14.83 -11.88 -22.68
C ASN A 296 -15.38 -12.48 -21.37
N LEU A 297 -16.11 -11.67 -20.59
CA LEU A 297 -16.87 -12.10 -19.40
C LEU A 297 -18.07 -13.01 -19.73
N ALA A 298 -18.62 -12.96 -20.94
CA ALA A 298 -19.79 -13.75 -21.31
C ALA A 298 -19.46 -15.22 -21.64
N GLY A 299 -19.82 -16.13 -20.73
CA GLY A 299 -19.81 -17.59 -20.94
C GLY A 299 -20.87 -18.12 -21.93
N ALA A 300 -21.14 -17.40 -23.01
CA ALA A 300 -22.09 -17.80 -24.05
C ALA A 300 -21.47 -18.79 -25.06
N ALA A 301 -22.30 -19.44 -25.88
CA ALA A 301 -21.82 -20.34 -26.92
C ALA A 301 -21.13 -19.57 -28.05
N LYS A 302 -20.07 -20.13 -28.66
CA LYS A 302 -19.33 -19.48 -29.78
C LYS A 302 -20.18 -19.02 -30.97
N ALA A 303 -21.39 -19.55 -31.14
CA ALA A 303 -22.32 -19.14 -32.19
C ALA A 303 -23.00 -17.77 -31.94
N ASP A 304 -22.84 -17.20 -30.74
CA ASP A 304 -23.49 -15.94 -30.31
C ASP A 304 -22.55 -14.72 -30.34
N PHE A 305 -21.34 -14.89 -30.89
CA PHE A 305 -20.33 -13.84 -31.04
C PHE A 305 -19.99 -13.54 -32.50
N GLU A 306 -19.50 -12.34 -32.74
CA GLU A 306 -18.87 -11.88 -33.98
C GLU A 306 -17.38 -11.61 -33.74
N GLU A 307 -16.50 -12.01 -34.64
CA GLU A 307 -15.07 -11.66 -34.56
C GLU A 307 -14.77 -10.46 -35.49
N ILE A 308 -14.20 -9.39 -34.93
CA ILE A 308 -13.76 -8.21 -35.68
C ILE A 308 -12.26 -7.98 -35.50
N GLU A 309 -11.55 -7.56 -36.54
CA GLU A 309 -10.14 -7.18 -36.46
C GLU A 309 -10.01 -5.65 -36.47
N LYS A 310 -9.27 -5.07 -35.51
CA LYS A 310 -8.95 -3.64 -35.48
C LYS A 310 -7.47 -3.38 -35.21
N THR A 311 -7.00 -2.19 -35.58
CA THR A 311 -5.63 -1.76 -35.35
C THR A 311 -5.43 -1.10 -33.98
N THR A 312 -4.23 -1.23 -33.43
CA THR A 312 -3.88 -0.74 -32.10
C THR A 312 -3.28 0.66 -32.08
N GLU A 313 -3.43 1.36 -30.94
CA GLU A 313 -2.63 2.54 -30.60
C GLU A 313 -2.45 2.75 -29.10
N ARG A 314 -1.40 3.49 -28.71
CA ARG A 314 -1.09 3.84 -27.30
C ARG A 314 -1.70 5.16 -26.88
N LEU A 315 -2.21 5.26 -25.65
CA LEU A 315 -2.61 6.54 -25.05
C LEU A 315 -1.47 7.57 -25.02
N ASP A 316 -0.26 7.15 -24.64
CA ASP A 316 0.97 7.97 -24.67
C ASP A 316 1.29 8.55 -26.06
N SER A 317 0.75 7.98 -27.15
CA SER A 317 0.95 8.47 -28.52
C SER A 317 -0.07 9.53 -28.92
N ILE A 318 -1.31 9.45 -28.42
CA ILE A 318 -2.45 10.28 -28.83
C ILE A 318 -2.76 11.42 -27.84
N VAL A 319 -2.45 11.22 -26.54
CA VAL A 319 -2.68 12.19 -25.46
C VAL A 319 -1.34 12.81 -25.07
N LYS A 320 -1.27 14.14 -25.09
CA LYS A 320 -0.05 14.94 -24.87
C LYS A 320 -0.26 16.08 -23.85
N GLU A 321 -1.34 16.01 -23.09
CA GLU A 321 -1.83 17.05 -22.18
C GLU A 321 -2.36 16.41 -20.88
N ASN A 322 -2.69 17.24 -19.89
CA ASN A 322 -3.20 16.76 -18.60
C ASN A 322 -4.68 16.30 -18.71
N VAL A 323 -4.98 15.16 -18.08
CA VAL A 323 -6.27 14.45 -18.12
C VAL A 323 -6.97 14.55 -16.76
N LEU A 324 -8.22 14.99 -16.75
CA LEU A 324 -9.08 15.02 -15.56
C LEU A 324 -9.45 13.61 -15.09
N LEU A 325 -9.82 12.75 -16.04
CA LEU A 325 -10.27 11.39 -15.81
C LEU A 325 -9.88 10.48 -16.99
N ILE A 326 -9.18 9.39 -16.71
CA ILE A 326 -9.15 8.20 -17.59
C ILE A 326 -10.23 7.25 -17.09
N LYS A 327 -11.03 6.69 -18.00
CA LYS A 327 -11.78 5.47 -17.75
C LYS A 327 -11.31 4.34 -18.66
N ALA A 328 -11.15 3.15 -18.08
CA ALA A 328 -10.78 1.92 -18.78
C ALA A 328 -11.67 0.76 -18.32
N ASP A 329 -12.51 0.29 -19.22
CA ASP A 329 -13.46 -0.80 -19.02
C ASP A 329 -13.43 -1.62 -20.31
N VAL A 330 -12.62 -2.68 -20.31
CA VAL A 330 -12.16 -3.37 -21.52
C VAL A 330 -11.95 -4.87 -21.27
N GLU A 331 -12.78 -5.46 -20.42
CA GLU A 331 -12.91 -6.91 -20.23
C GLU A 331 -11.58 -7.60 -19.84
N GLY A 332 -10.86 -7.05 -18.87
CA GLY A 332 -9.59 -7.61 -18.39
C GLY A 332 -8.37 -7.17 -19.21
N PHE A 333 -8.51 -6.19 -20.11
CA PHE A 333 -7.40 -5.61 -20.89
C PHE A 333 -6.84 -4.31 -20.25
N GLU A 334 -7.35 -3.90 -19.09
CA GLU A 334 -7.02 -2.65 -18.38
C GLU A 334 -5.53 -2.55 -18.03
N PRO A 335 -4.83 -3.63 -17.59
CA PRO A 335 -3.38 -3.56 -17.35
C PRO A 335 -2.57 -3.19 -18.60
N ILE A 336 -3.07 -3.48 -19.80
CA ILE A 336 -2.45 -3.11 -21.08
C ILE A 336 -2.81 -1.66 -21.44
N VAL A 337 -4.06 -1.23 -21.20
CA VAL A 337 -4.47 0.18 -21.34
C VAL A 337 -3.59 1.09 -20.47
N MET A 338 -3.35 0.72 -19.21
CA MET A 338 -2.50 1.49 -18.31
C MET A 338 -1.01 1.45 -18.71
N ARG A 339 -0.49 0.32 -19.23
CA ARG A 339 0.86 0.27 -19.85
C ARG A 339 0.99 1.19 -21.06
N SER A 340 -0.10 1.42 -21.80
CA SER A 340 -0.15 2.35 -22.93
C SER A 340 -0.13 3.83 -22.53
N ALA A 341 -0.38 4.13 -21.25
CA ALA A 341 -0.42 5.47 -20.66
C ALA A 341 0.74 5.73 -19.66
N ARG A 342 1.82 4.92 -19.74
CA ARG A 342 2.93 4.94 -18.77
C ARG A 342 3.50 6.34 -18.57
N ASP A 343 3.70 7.09 -19.65
CA ASP A 343 4.30 8.42 -19.59
C ASP A 343 3.36 9.43 -18.92
N LEU A 344 2.06 9.35 -19.21
CA LEU A 344 1.03 10.22 -18.62
C LEU A 344 0.90 9.97 -17.10
N LEU A 345 0.95 8.70 -16.70
CA LEU A 345 0.85 8.28 -15.30
C LEU A 345 2.08 8.70 -14.49
N LEU A 346 3.28 8.51 -15.03
CA LEU A 346 4.56 8.87 -14.39
C LEU A 346 4.81 10.38 -14.34
N LYS A 347 4.28 11.17 -15.28
CA LYS A 347 4.35 12.64 -15.26
C LYS A 347 3.34 13.28 -14.30
N HIS A 348 2.56 12.48 -13.57
CA HIS A 348 1.43 12.91 -12.76
C HIS A 348 0.36 13.70 -13.54
N SER A 349 0.33 13.56 -14.87
CA SER A 349 -0.57 14.28 -15.79
C SER A 349 -2.02 13.76 -15.79
N VAL A 350 -2.32 12.73 -15.00
CA VAL A 350 -3.67 12.15 -14.86
C VAL A 350 -4.11 12.32 -13.41
N GLU A 351 -5.29 12.89 -13.19
CA GLU A 351 -5.80 13.22 -11.85
C GLU A 351 -6.70 12.11 -11.25
N ASN A 352 -7.54 11.51 -12.08
CA ASN A 352 -8.43 10.40 -11.72
C ASN A 352 -8.34 9.26 -12.74
N ILE A 353 -8.50 8.04 -12.25
CA ILE A 353 -8.69 6.82 -13.05
C ILE A 353 -9.91 6.10 -12.48
N ILE A 354 -10.87 5.75 -13.33
CA ILE A 354 -11.93 4.80 -13.01
C ILE A 354 -11.70 3.58 -13.90
N MET A 355 -11.64 2.37 -13.34
CA MET A 355 -11.49 1.19 -14.17
C MET A 355 -12.24 0.00 -13.61
N GLU A 356 -12.59 -0.93 -14.49
CA GLU A 356 -12.95 -2.28 -14.05
C GLU A 356 -11.69 -2.95 -13.46
N TYR A 357 -11.87 -3.74 -12.40
CA TYR A 357 -10.83 -4.55 -11.80
C TYR A 357 -11.23 -6.03 -11.92
N SER A 358 -10.65 -6.70 -12.91
CA SER A 358 -11.14 -7.99 -13.41
C SER A 358 -10.07 -9.10 -13.44
N PRO A 359 -9.51 -9.47 -12.28
CA PRO A 359 -8.64 -10.65 -12.18
C PRO A 359 -9.37 -11.95 -12.59
N GLY A 360 -10.71 -11.98 -12.44
CA GLY A 360 -11.59 -13.10 -12.80
C GLY A 360 -11.50 -13.52 -14.27
N VAL A 361 -11.17 -12.59 -15.19
CA VAL A 361 -10.94 -12.92 -16.61
C VAL A 361 -9.77 -13.91 -16.73
N GLY A 362 -8.65 -13.63 -16.07
CA GLY A 362 -7.51 -14.54 -16.04
C GLY A 362 -7.83 -15.86 -15.33
N GLU A 363 -8.64 -15.84 -14.28
CA GLU A 363 -9.04 -17.04 -13.53
C GLU A 363 -9.89 -17.98 -14.40
N HIS A 364 -10.88 -17.43 -15.10
CA HIS A 364 -11.75 -18.17 -16.03
C HIS A 364 -10.95 -18.81 -17.19
N LEU A 365 -9.94 -18.09 -17.68
CA LEU A 365 -9.00 -18.56 -18.71
C LEU A 365 -7.87 -19.45 -18.17
N GLN A 366 -7.81 -19.68 -16.85
CA GLN A 366 -6.73 -20.37 -16.14
C GLN A 366 -5.33 -19.72 -16.35
N ASN A 367 -5.31 -18.44 -16.73
CA ASN A 367 -4.14 -17.62 -16.95
C ASN A 367 -3.86 -16.72 -15.74
N TRP A 368 -3.28 -17.34 -14.71
CA TRP A 368 -2.94 -16.69 -13.43
C TRP A 368 -1.94 -15.53 -13.54
N GLU A 369 -1.12 -15.50 -14.60
CA GLU A 369 -0.23 -14.36 -14.85
C GLU A 369 -1.04 -13.11 -15.22
N LYS A 370 -2.07 -13.25 -16.08
CA LYS A 370 -3.03 -12.17 -16.41
C LYS A 370 -3.82 -11.73 -15.17
N SER A 371 -4.27 -12.66 -14.33
CA SER A 371 -4.91 -12.31 -13.04
C SER A 371 -3.96 -11.54 -12.12
N ALA A 372 -2.66 -11.84 -12.13
CA ALA A 372 -1.67 -11.12 -11.33
C ALA A 372 -1.27 -9.74 -11.89
N GLU A 373 -1.49 -9.44 -13.18
CA GLU A 373 -1.25 -8.09 -13.72
C GLU A 373 -2.18 -7.03 -13.10
N ASN A 374 -3.42 -7.43 -12.78
CA ASN A 374 -4.44 -6.58 -12.15
C ASN A 374 -3.97 -5.96 -10.81
N PRO A 375 -3.62 -6.73 -9.75
CA PRO A 375 -3.15 -6.15 -8.49
C PRO A 375 -1.80 -5.43 -8.64
N ARG A 376 -0.93 -5.88 -9.55
CA ARG A 376 0.34 -5.22 -9.85
C ARG A 376 0.13 -3.80 -10.41
N ILE A 377 -0.86 -3.58 -11.27
CA ILE A 377 -1.11 -2.23 -11.82
C ILE A 377 -1.75 -1.29 -10.79
N ILE A 378 -2.67 -1.74 -9.93
CA ILE A 378 -3.14 -0.91 -8.81
C ILE A 378 -1.98 -0.58 -7.88
N ALA A 379 -1.12 -1.54 -7.54
CA ALA A 379 0.02 -1.28 -6.67
C ALA A 379 1.00 -0.27 -7.31
N ALA A 380 1.25 -0.38 -8.62
CA ALA A 380 2.04 0.61 -9.35
C ALA A 380 1.39 2.01 -9.37
N LEU A 381 0.06 2.11 -9.37
CA LEU A 381 -0.67 3.37 -9.29
C LEU A 381 -0.71 3.96 -7.88
N LEU A 382 -0.90 3.14 -6.82
CA LEU A 382 -0.70 3.58 -5.44
C LEU A 382 0.70 4.20 -5.27
N ASN A 383 1.70 3.54 -5.84
CA ASN A 383 3.07 4.01 -5.86
C ASN A 383 3.24 5.27 -6.73
N ALA A 384 2.53 5.40 -7.86
CA ALA A 384 2.53 6.64 -8.62
C ALA A 384 1.88 7.84 -7.88
N GLY A 385 1.41 7.67 -6.63
CA GLY A 385 0.83 8.73 -5.79
C GLY A 385 -0.68 8.90 -5.98
N TYR A 386 -1.41 7.79 -6.16
CA TYR A 386 -2.87 7.77 -6.10
C TYR A 386 -3.34 7.13 -4.78
N SER A 387 -4.51 7.53 -4.28
CA SER A 387 -5.31 6.71 -3.37
C SER A 387 -6.36 5.94 -4.16
N ALA A 388 -6.57 4.66 -3.81
CA ALA A 388 -7.51 3.77 -4.50
C ALA A 388 -8.66 3.33 -3.59
N TYR A 389 -9.87 3.25 -4.16
CA TYR A 389 -11.13 3.00 -3.46
C TYR A 389 -11.99 2.01 -4.26
N ASP A 390 -12.45 0.94 -3.60
CA ASP A 390 -13.42 -0.02 -4.17
C ASP A 390 -14.79 0.66 -4.32
N VAL A 391 -15.45 0.41 -5.46
CA VAL A 391 -16.80 0.90 -5.78
C VAL A 391 -17.68 -0.32 -6.07
N PRO A 392 -18.01 -1.14 -5.04
CA PRO A 392 -18.61 -2.44 -5.27
C PRO A 392 -20.08 -2.34 -5.69
N TRP A 393 -20.49 -3.23 -6.59
CA TRP A 393 -21.87 -3.43 -7.09
C TRP A 393 -22.96 -3.42 -6.00
N ALA A 394 -22.63 -3.79 -4.76
CA ALA A 394 -23.54 -3.75 -3.62
C ALA A 394 -24.02 -2.34 -3.22
N LEU A 395 -23.32 -1.28 -3.63
CA LEU A 395 -23.71 0.11 -3.38
C LEU A 395 -24.82 0.61 -4.33
N GLU A 396 -25.00 0.02 -5.52
CA GLU A 396 -26.06 0.46 -6.46
C GLU A 396 -27.46 0.43 -5.83
N LYS A 397 -27.73 -0.61 -5.02
CA LYS A 397 -29.00 -0.82 -4.30
C LYS A 397 -29.21 0.18 -3.16
N GLN A 398 -28.20 0.98 -2.84
CA GLN A 398 -28.16 1.98 -1.78
C GLN A 398 -28.05 3.40 -2.35
N PHE A 399 -28.27 3.58 -3.66
CA PHE A 399 -28.12 4.87 -4.33
C PHE A 399 -28.97 5.98 -3.66
N PRO A 400 -28.34 7.01 -3.07
CA PRO A 400 -29.04 8.03 -2.30
C PRO A 400 -29.62 9.18 -3.16
N GLY A 401 -29.44 9.12 -4.49
CA GLY A 401 -29.75 10.22 -5.40
C GLY A 401 -28.59 11.21 -5.56
N PHE A 402 -28.52 11.89 -6.71
CA PHE A 402 -27.41 12.77 -7.09
C PHE A 402 -27.19 14.01 -6.20
N GLY A 403 -28.15 14.36 -5.35
CA GLY A 403 -28.04 15.47 -4.40
C GLY A 403 -27.37 15.10 -3.06
N ALA A 404 -27.03 13.84 -2.86
CA ALA A 404 -26.38 13.33 -1.65
C ALA A 404 -24.85 13.19 -1.83
N PRO A 405 -24.06 13.16 -0.74
CA PRO A 405 -22.64 12.84 -0.82
C PRO A 405 -22.42 11.39 -1.32
N ILE A 406 -21.25 11.13 -1.90
CA ILE A 406 -20.84 9.75 -2.24
C ILE A 406 -20.79 8.94 -0.93
N PRO A 407 -21.39 7.74 -0.87
CA PRO A 407 -21.24 6.82 0.27
C PRO A 407 -19.76 6.56 0.59
N ASN A 408 -19.43 6.41 1.87
CA ASN A 408 -18.05 6.12 2.29
C ASN A 408 -17.55 4.83 1.59
N LEU A 409 -16.42 4.95 0.90
CA LEU A 409 -15.83 3.85 0.14
C LEU A 409 -14.79 3.09 0.99
N GLU A 410 -14.42 1.89 0.58
CA GLU A 410 -13.36 1.13 1.23
C GLU A 410 -12.03 1.31 0.49
N ARG A 411 -10.95 1.58 1.22
CA ARG A 411 -9.62 1.77 0.61
C ARG A 411 -9.00 0.46 0.16
N VAL A 412 -8.40 0.50 -1.02
CA VAL A 412 -7.50 -0.56 -1.51
C VAL A 412 -6.07 -0.13 -1.18
N VAL A 413 -5.33 -0.97 -0.45
CA VAL A 413 -3.97 -0.65 0.03
C VAL A 413 -2.97 -1.74 -0.34
N GLY A 414 -1.69 -1.36 -0.48
CA GLY A 414 -0.64 -2.22 -1.05
C GLY A 414 -0.47 -3.60 -0.41
N SER A 415 -0.69 -3.74 0.91
CA SER A 415 -0.65 -5.04 1.60
C SER A 415 -1.70 -6.03 1.09
N MET A 416 -2.87 -5.54 0.67
CA MET A 416 -3.96 -6.38 0.16
C MET A 416 -3.68 -6.87 -1.26
N LEU A 417 -3.00 -6.04 -2.05
CA LEU A 417 -2.53 -6.38 -3.39
C LEU A 417 -1.33 -7.35 -3.36
N VAL A 418 -0.50 -7.30 -2.30
CA VAL A 418 0.50 -8.35 -2.04
C VAL A 418 -0.18 -9.69 -1.78
N HIS A 419 -1.28 -9.73 -1.02
CA HIS A 419 -2.06 -10.95 -0.82
C HIS A 419 -2.70 -11.45 -2.14
N ASP A 420 -3.29 -10.57 -2.96
CA ASP A 420 -3.79 -10.93 -4.30
C ASP A 420 -2.69 -11.59 -5.15
N ILE A 421 -1.50 -10.97 -5.25
CA ILE A 421 -0.38 -11.49 -6.04
C ILE A 421 0.10 -12.85 -5.49
N GLN A 422 0.17 -13.00 -4.17
CA GLN A 422 0.52 -14.27 -3.55
C GLN A 422 -0.50 -15.37 -3.85
N ASP A 423 -1.80 -15.06 -3.81
CA ASP A 423 -2.85 -16.05 -4.06
C ASP A 423 -2.88 -16.49 -5.53
N MET A 424 -2.67 -15.57 -6.48
CA MET A 424 -2.53 -15.93 -7.90
C MET A 424 -1.28 -16.80 -8.16
N GLU A 425 -0.16 -16.53 -7.49
CA GLU A 425 1.04 -17.39 -7.56
C GLU A 425 0.86 -18.76 -6.86
N ARG A 426 0.03 -18.86 -5.81
CA ARG A 426 -0.39 -20.17 -5.24
C ARG A 426 -1.24 -20.95 -6.24
N ALA A 427 -2.17 -20.29 -6.91
CA ALA A 427 -3.10 -20.90 -7.85
C ALA A 427 -2.39 -21.42 -9.10
N LYS A 428 -1.44 -20.64 -9.64
CA LYS A 428 -0.49 -21.00 -10.70
C LYS A 428 0.30 -22.29 -10.41
N ARG A 429 0.51 -22.65 -9.14
CA ARG A 429 1.19 -23.88 -8.68
C ARG A 429 0.24 -25.02 -8.30
N ILE A 430 -1.07 -24.86 -8.47
CA ILE A 430 -2.12 -25.77 -7.96
C ILE A 430 -2.00 -25.99 -6.43
N ALA A 431 -1.48 -24.98 -5.70
CA ALA A 431 -1.23 -25.02 -4.26
C ALA A 431 -2.36 -24.37 -3.43
N MET A 432 -3.38 -23.81 -4.08
CA MET A 432 -4.60 -23.30 -3.44
C MET A 432 -5.26 -24.39 -2.60
N GLY A 433 -5.26 -24.21 -1.27
CA GLY A 433 -5.84 -25.15 -0.31
C GLY A 433 -5.01 -26.40 0.00
N SER A 434 -3.84 -26.60 -0.61
CA SER A 434 -3.06 -27.84 -0.43
C SER A 434 -2.71 -28.11 1.04
N GLN A 435 -2.35 -27.05 1.77
CA GLN A 435 -2.05 -27.08 3.21
C GLN A 435 -3.23 -27.60 4.05
N LEU A 436 -4.49 -27.39 3.62
CA LEU A 436 -5.66 -27.92 4.33
C LEU A 436 -5.90 -29.41 4.04
N PHE A 437 -5.51 -29.92 2.87
CA PHE A 437 -5.52 -31.37 2.60
C PHE A 437 -4.47 -32.11 3.42
N GLU A 438 -3.30 -31.52 3.62
CA GLU A 438 -2.23 -32.11 4.44
C GLU A 438 -2.60 -32.16 5.92
N GLN A 439 -3.37 -31.18 6.41
CA GLN A 439 -3.83 -31.13 7.80
C GLN A 439 -5.08 -31.97 8.07
N LEU A 440 -6.01 -32.08 7.12
CA LEU A 440 -7.30 -32.78 7.27
C LEU A 440 -7.55 -33.77 6.10
N PRO A 441 -6.68 -34.78 5.89
CA PRO A 441 -6.70 -35.63 4.71
C PRO A 441 -7.99 -36.48 4.60
N GLU A 442 -8.55 -36.93 5.72
CA GLU A 442 -9.86 -37.62 5.79
C GLU A 442 -11.06 -36.74 5.39
N HIS A 443 -10.84 -35.44 5.21
CA HIS A 443 -11.84 -34.46 4.80
C HIS A 443 -11.55 -33.79 3.46
N ALA A 444 -10.48 -34.21 2.76
CA ALA A 444 -10.06 -33.63 1.48
C ALA A 444 -11.20 -33.57 0.44
N ALA A 445 -12.16 -34.51 0.43
CA ALA A 445 -13.30 -34.48 -0.49
C ALA A 445 -14.32 -33.34 -0.26
N PHE A 446 -14.32 -32.69 0.92
CA PHE A 446 -15.11 -31.49 1.22
C PHE A 446 -14.29 -30.19 1.19
N LEU A 447 -12.98 -30.31 0.97
CA LEU A 447 -12.04 -29.22 0.85
C LEU A 447 -11.55 -29.08 -0.60
N ALA A 448 -11.73 -30.12 -1.44
CA ALA A 448 -11.15 -30.22 -2.77
C ALA A 448 -11.52 -28.99 -3.62
N PRO A 449 -10.60 -28.43 -4.42
CA PRO A 449 -10.89 -27.23 -5.18
C PRO A 449 -12.03 -27.54 -6.15
N SER A 450 -13.10 -26.74 -6.12
CA SER A 450 -14.03 -26.75 -7.25
C SER A 450 -13.35 -26.12 -8.46
N ASN A 451 -13.75 -26.47 -9.68
CA ASN A 451 -13.16 -25.93 -10.92
C ASN A 451 -13.56 -24.44 -11.18
N THR A 452 -13.85 -23.69 -10.12
CA THR A 452 -14.31 -22.31 -10.11
C THR A 452 -13.68 -21.62 -8.89
N VAL A 453 -12.83 -20.62 -9.11
CA VAL A 453 -12.23 -19.79 -8.05
C VAL A 453 -13.37 -19.14 -7.26
N PRO A 454 -13.48 -19.43 -5.94
CA PRO A 454 -12.84 -18.58 -4.92
C PRO A 454 -12.28 -19.34 -3.70
N ASP A 455 -12.19 -20.68 -3.78
CA ASP A 455 -12.15 -21.59 -2.61
C ASP A 455 -11.00 -21.39 -1.59
N TYR A 456 -9.96 -20.58 -1.83
CA TYR A 456 -8.79 -20.50 -0.94
C TYR A 456 -8.09 -19.14 -0.75
N LEU A 457 -8.72 -18.04 -1.16
CA LEU A 457 -8.12 -16.71 -1.03
C LEU A 457 -7.82 -16.33 0.44
N HIS A 458 -6.76 -15.54 0.61
CA HIS A 458 -6.38 -14.91 1.87
C HIS A 458 -7.46 -13.89 2.27
N PRO A 459 -8.01 -13.90 3.50
CA PRO A 459 -9.10 -12.97 3.86
C PRO A 459 -8.74 -11.48 3.86
N LEU A 460 -7.44 -11.16 3.81
CA LEU A 460 -6.90 -9.81 3.63
C LEU A 460 -6.47 -9.51 2.17
N SER A 461 -6.74 -10.39 1.21
CA SER A 461 -6.65 -10.07 -0.23
C SER A 461 -7.76 -9.07 -0.60
N TYR A 462 -7.49 -8.17 -1.53
CA TYR A 462 -8.50 -7.29 -2.11
C TYR A 462 -9.46 -8.09 -3.01
N HIS A 463 -8.94 -8.96 -3.86
CA HIS A 463 -9.74 -9.92 -4.64
C HIS A 463 -10.67 -10.79 -3.77
N SER A 464 -10.33 -11.05 -2.50
CA SER A 464 -11.23 -11.73 -1.56
C SER A 464 -12.53 -10.95 -1.26
N SER A 465 -12.61 -9.63 -1.50
CA SER A 465 -13.78 -8.80 -1.19
C SER A 465 -14.91 -8.90 -2.23
N PHE A 466 -14.64 -9.30 -3.47
CA PHE A 466 -15.63 -9.31 -4.57
C PHE A 466 -15.67 -10.63 -5.36
N GLY A 467 -16.67 -10.78 -6.23
CA GLY A 467 -17.04 -12.06 -6.82
C GLY A 467 -16.12 -12.56 -7.95
N TYR A 468 -15.77 -11.66 -8.87
CA TYR A 468 -15.08 -11.96 -10.14
C TYR A 468 -14.40 -10.66 -10.64
N ASN A 469 -15.19 -9.59 -10.66
CA ASN A 469 -14.86 -8.21 -11.01
C ASN A 469 -15.45 -7.23 -9.98
N THR A 470 -14.92 -6.01 -9.93
CA THR A 470 -15.49 -4.83 -9.24
C THR A 470 -15.05 -3.56 -9.95
N ASN A 471 -15.68 -2.41 -9.68
CA ASN A 471 -15.20 -1.11 -10.15
C ASN A 471 -14.23 -0.52 -9.13
N ILE A 472 -13.16 0.14 -9.58
CA ILE A 472 -12.20 0.84 -8.71
C ILE A 472 -11.98 2.28 -9.17
N TRP A 473 -12.01 3.20 -8.20
CA TRP A 473 -11.65 4.61 -8.41
C TRP A 473 -10.29 4.90 -7.77
N LEU A 474 -9.34 5.33 -8.60
CA LEU A 474 -8.05 5.86 -8.15
C LEU A 474 -8.03 7.37 -8.37
N THR A 475 -7.62 8.14 -7.37
CA THR A 475 -7.54 9.59 -7.45
C THR A 475 -6.29 10.15 -6.77
N ARG A 476 -5.81 11.28 -7.28
CA ARG A 476 -4.77 12.09 -6.62
C ARG A 476 -5.34 13.06 -5.59
N ARG A 477 -6.67 13.19 -5.48
CA ARG A 477 -7.34 14.01 -4.46
C ARG A 477 -7.32 13.32 -3.10
N THR A 478 -7.08 14.08 -2.05
CA THR A 478 -6.99 13.59 -0.66
C THR A 478 -8.33 13.53 0.07
N SER A 479 -9.42 13.97 -0.57
CA SER A 479 -10.70 14.31 0.08
C SER A 479 -11.82 13.27 -0.08
N VAL A 480 -11.48 11.98 -0.25
CA VAL A 480 -12.48 10.89 -0.34
C VAL A 480 -12.62 10.21 1.03
N ASN A 481 -13.83 10.29 1.61
CA ASN A 481 -14.13 9.67 2.91
C ASN A 481 -14.11 8.14 2.81
N ALA A 482 -13.43 7.50 3.76
CA ALA A 482 -13.30 6.05 3.82
C ALA A 482 -13.82 5.46 5.13
N THR A 483 -14.54 4.35 5.05
CA THR A 483 -15.08 3.58 6.19
C THR A 483 -14.10 2.52 6.70
N GLY A 484 -13.09 2.16 5.92
CA GLY A 484 -12.18 1.06 6.19
C GLY A 484 -11.39 0.66 4.94
N THR A 485 -11.17 -0.64 4.79
CA THR A 485 -10.35 -1.23 3.73
C THR A 485 -11.03 -2.45 3.09
N ALA A 486 -10.87 -2.61 1.77
CA ALA A 486 -11.68 -3.53 0.97
C ALA A 486 -11.22 -4.99 1.10
N THR A 487 -11.68 -5.69 2.14
CA THR A 487 -11.31 -7.10 2.43
C THR A 487 -12.52 -7.96 2.79
N ALA A 488 -12.38 -9.28 2.70
CA ALA A 488 -13.37 -10.24 3.20
C ALA A 488 -13.39 -10.31 4.73
N ALA A 489 -12.21 -10.28 5.35
CA ALA A 489 -12.08 -10.20 6.80
C ALA A 489 -12.47 -8.79 7.30
N PRO A 490 -13.40 -8.67 8.26
CA PRO A 490 -13.64 -7.40 8.95
C PRO A 490 -12.50 -7.07 9.93
N ALA A 491 -12.46 -5.81 10.39
CA ALA A 491 -11.52 -5.37 11.41
C ALA A 491 -11.66 -6.22 12.69
N GLY A 492 -10.53 -6.75 13.18
CA GLY A 492 -10.48 -7.62 14.37
C GLY A 492 -10.72 -9.12 14.09
N PHE A 493 -10.89 -9.55 12.84
CA PHE A 493 -10.97 -10.97 12.48
C PHE A 493 -9.62 -11.67 12.69
N ASP A 494 -9.56 -12.60 13.65
CA ASP A 494 -8.32 -13.31 13.98
C ASP A 494 -8.09 -14.51 13.04
N LEU A 495 -7.20 -14.34 12.07
CA LEU A 495 -6.76 -15.40 11.15
C LEU A 495 -6.12 -16.61 11.85
N ALA A 496 -5.61 -16.47 13.08
CA ALA A 496 -5.06 -17.60 13.81
C ALA A 496 -6.15 -18.54 14.34
N SER A 497 -7.23 -18.00 14.92
CA SER A 497 -8.30 -18.80 15.57
C SER A 497 -9.64 -18.89 14.82
N GLU A 498 -9.88 -18.08 13.78
CA GLU A 498 -11.13 -18.05 13.02
C GLU A 498 -10.96 -18.46 11.54
N TRP A 499 -11.72 -19.49 11.10
CA TRP A 499 -11.76 -19.90 9.68
C TRP A 499 -12.91 -19.26 8.89
N TYR A 500 -14.10 -19.23 9.50
CA TYR A 500 -15.34 -18.80 8.86
C TYR A 500 -15.53 -17.29 8.94
N LEU A 501 -15.90 -16.66 7.82
CA LEU A 501 -16.29 -15.26 7.83
C LEU A 501 -17.61 -15.07 8.63
N PRO A 502 -17.81 -13.93 9.31
CA PRO A 502 -19.02 -13.69 10.08
C PRO A 502 -20.24 -13.40 9.19
N GLY A 503 -21.42 -13.74 9.69
CA GLY A 503 -22.68 -13.60 8.96
C GLY A 503 -22.98 -14.79 8.04
N ASN A 504 -23.64 -14.52 6.91
CA ASN A 504 -24.00 -15.52 5.88
C ASN A 504 -23.30 -15.22 4.55
N GLN A 505 -22.05 -14.74 4.59
CA GLN A 505 -21.22 -14.45 3.42
C GLN A 505 -19.92 -15.25 3.45
N GLY A 506 -19.46 -15.64 2.27
CA GLY A 506 -18.18 -16.29 2.01
C GLY A 506 -17.25 -15.43 1.18
N THR A 507 -16.19 -16.04 0.68
CA THR A 507 -15.18 -15.38 -0.15
C THR A 507 -15.81 -14.66 -1.36
N GLY A 508 -15.40 -13.41 -1.58
CA GLY A 508 -15.99 -12.49 -2.55
C GLY A 508 -17.30 -11.83 -2.10
N ARG A 509 -17.53 -11.75 -0.78
CA ARG A 509 -18.77 -11.27 -0.11
C ARG A 509 -20.07 -11.93 -0.60
N ARG A 510 -19.95 -13.08 -1.27
CA ARG A 510 -21.07 -13.86 -1.83
C ARG A 510 -21.89 -14.51 -0.73
N PRO A 511 -23.23 -14.49 -0.77
CA PRO A 511 -24.06 -15.25 0.16
C PRO A 511 -23.69 -16.73 0.20
N CYS A 512 -23.54 -17.29 1.41
CA CYS A 512 -23.10 -18.68 1.59
C CYS A 512 -24.05 -19.72 0.97
N ASP A 513 -25.29 -19.32 0.68
CA ASP A 513 -26.27 -20.17 0.03
C ASP A 513 -26.19 -20.22 -1.50
N TRP A 514 -25.32 -19.40 -2.13
CA TRP A 514 -24.97 -19.55 -3.55
C TRP A 514 -24.00 -20.73 -3.77
N PHE A 515 -23.21 -21.10 -2.76
CA PHE A 515 -22.28 -22.22 -2.83
C PHE A 515 -22.97 -23.55 -2.56
N SER A 516 -22.68 -24.55 -3.40
CA SER A 516 -23.10 -25.93 -3.13
C SER A 516 -22.50 -26.42 -1.81
N VAL A 517 -23.11 -27.45 -1.21
CA VAL A 517 -22.67 -27.97 0.11
C VAL A 517 -21.22 -28.50 0.09
N ALA A 518 -20.67 -28.83 -1.09
CA ALA A 518 -19.26 -29.17 -1.26
C ALA A 518 -18.34 -27.93 -1.28
N GLN A 519 -18.79 -26.80 -1.83
CA GLN A 519 -18.00 -25.58 -2.00
C GLN A 519 -17.99 -24.66 -0.76
N ARG A 520 -18.94 -24.81 0.17
CA ARG A 520 -19.05 -23.90 1.32
C ARG A 520 -17.78 -23.84 2.19
N LEU A 521 -17.10 -24.97 2.43
CA LEU A 521 -15.96 -24.99 3.36
C LEU A 521 -14.72 -24.26 2.83
N GLY A 522 -14.44 -24.36 1.52
CA GLY A 522 -13.40 -23.56 0.86
C GLY A 522 -13.73 -22.07 0.91
N ASN A 523 -14.95 -21.71 0.50
CA ASN A 523 -15.48 -20.33 0.53
C ASN A 523 -15.70 -19.75 1.94
N ARG A 524 -15.11 -20.32 3.00
CA ARG A 524 -15.18 -19.88 4.39
C ARG A 524 -16.61 -19.74 4.92
N CYS A 525 -17.52 -20.54 4.37
CA CYS A 525 -18.92 -20.63 4.76
C CYS A 525 -19.20 -21.85 5.64
N ARG A 526 -20.11 -21.65 6.61
CA ARG A 526 -20.53 -22.71 7.54
C ARG A 526 -21.38 -23.78 6.84
N CYS A 527 -21.20 -25.04 7.23
CA CYS A 527 -22.02 -26.16 6.78
C CYS A 527 -23.47 -26.03 7.29
N PRO A 528 -24.50 -26.34 6.48
CA PRO A 528 -25.88 -26.37 6.96
C PRO A 528 -26.09 -27.52 7.96
N LYS A 529 -26.98 -27.31 8.95
CA LYS A 529 -27.28 -28.31 9.98
C LYS A 529 -27.76 -29.63 9.35
N GLY A 530 -27.21 -30.75 9.81
CA GLY A 530 -27.57 -32.10 9.35
C GLY A 530 -26.82 -32.63 8.12
N TRP A 531 -25.99 -31.82 7.45
CA TRP A 531 -25.29 -32.23 6.23
C TRP A 531 -23.93 -32.90 6.50
N LYS A 532 -23.50 -33.77 5.58
CA LYS A 532 -22.29 -34.61 5.71
C LYS A 532 -20.98 -33.82 5.95
N CYS A 533 -20.88 -32.59 5.44
CA CYS A 533 -19.71 -31.74 5.66
C CYS A 533 -19.54 -31.25 7.12
N GLY A 534 -20.54 -31.48 8.00
CA GLY A 534 -20.51 -31.08 9.41
C GLY A 534 -19.43 -31.77 10.26
N GLN A 535 -18.80 -32.86 9.78
CA GLN A 535 -17.58 -33.42 10.40
C GLN A 535 -16.35 -32.59 10.05
N ALA A 536 -16.12 -32.35 8.75
CA ALA A 536 -15.05 -31.48 8.24
C ALA A 536 -15.13 -30.06 8.84
N ALA A 537 -16.34 -29.53 9.02
CA ALA A 537 -16.55 -28.24 9.68
C ALA A 537 -16.00 -28.20 11.12
N LYS A 538 -16.23 -29.25 11.92
CA LYS A 538 -15.72 -29.34 13.29
C LYS A 538 -14.20 -29.54 13.33
N ALA A 539 -13.66 -30.30 12.37
CA ALA A 539 -12.23 -30.48 12.23
C ALA A 539 -11.53 -29.16 11.87
N LEU A 540 -12.14 -28.34 11.01
CA LEU A 540 -11.67 -26.99 10.72
C LEU A 540 -11.71 -26.09 11.97
N GLU A 541 -12.83 -26.03 12.71
CA GLU A 541 -12.92 -25.24 13.95
C GLU A 541 -11.91 -25.68 15.04
N ALA A 542 -11.57 -26.97 15.08
CA ALA A 542 -10.54 -27.50 15.99
C ALA A 542 -9.12 -27.13 15.53
N ALA A 543 -8.84 -27.18 14.22
CA ALA A 543 -7.55 -26.79 13.65
C ALA A 543 -7.30 -25.28 13.75
N ALA A 544 -8.34 -24.45 13.56
CA ALA A 544 -8.30 -23.01 13.76
C ALA A 544 -7.92 -22.67 15.22
N LYS A 545 -8.63 -23.24 16.20
CA LYS A 545 -8.31 -23.06 17.64
C LYS A 545 -6.92 -23.53 18.09
N LEU A 546 -6.14 -24.16 17.21
CA LEU A 546 -4.76 -24.57 17.42
C LEU A 546 -3.75 -23.77 16.57
N GLY A 547 -4.17 -22.66 15.94
CA GLY A 547 -3.33 -21.79 15.11
C GLY A 547 -2.96 -22.37 13.74
N LYS A 548 -3.59 -23.47 13.30
CA LYS A 548 -3.10 -24.26 12.15
C LYS A 548 -3.71 -23.86 10.80
N LEU A 549 -4.87 -23.19 10.80
CA LEU A 549 -5.60 -22.84 9.58
C LEU A 549 -5.34 -21.44 9.03
N ALA A 550 -4.51 -20.63 9.69
CA ALA A 550 -4.03 -19.40 9.09
C ALA A 550 -3.35 -19.76 7.75
N PRO A 551 -3.82 -19.24 6.60
CA PRO A 551 -3.17 -19.48 5.33
C PRO A 551 -1.80 -18.79 5.37
N LYS A 552 -0.74 -19.57 5.66
CA LYS A 552 0.62 -19.02 5.78
C LYS A 552 0.93 -18.10 4.60
N PRO A 553 1.72 -17.02 4.78
CA PRO A 553 2.49 -16.45 3.68
C PRO A 553 3.24 -17.58 2.96
N MET A 554 3.48 -17.45 1.65
CA MET A 554 4.28 -18.47 0.98
C MET A 554 5.72 -18.46 1.50
N GLU A 555 6.06 -19.41 2.38
CA GLU A 555 7.37 -20.07 2.30
C GLU A 555 7.54 -20.45 0.81
N PRO A 556 8.59 -20.01 0.09
CA PRO A 556 8.69 -20.22 -1.35
C PRO A 556 8.80 -21.72 -1.70
N VAL A 557 7.69 -22.36 -2.08
CA VAL A 557 7.62 -23.83 -2.18
C VAL A 557 8.28 -24.36 -3.46
N GLU A 558 9.13 -25.39 -3.29
CA GLU A 558 9.76 -26.19 -4.35
C GLU A 558 8.77 -26.89 -5.29
N VAL A 559 9.15 -27.05 -6.56
CA VAL A 559 8.40 -27.82 -7.57
C VAL A 559 8.95 -29.26 -7.67
N THR A 560 8.68 -30.11 -6.66
CA THR A 560 9.25 -31.49 -6.60
C THR A 560 8.25 -32.63 -6.31
N GLN A 561 6.94 -32.43 -6.42
CA GLN A 561 5.93 -33.52 -6.23
C GLN A 561 5.02 -33.81 -7.44
N PHE A 562 5.60 -34.33 -8.53
CA PHE A 562 4.84 -35.10 -9.55
C PHE A 562 5.38 -36.54 -9.77
N SER A 563 6.45 -36.93 -9.07
CA SER A 563 7.24 -38.13 -9.38
C SER A 563 6.87 -39.42 -8.62
N LYS A 564 5.88 -39.38 -7.71
CA LYS A 564 5.54 -40.51 -6.81
C LYS A 564 4.52 -41.55 -7.34
N ARG A 565 4.07 -41.44 -8.60
CA ARG A 565 3.19 -42.46 -9.24
C ARG A 565 3.85 -43.31 -10.35
N PHE A 566 5.16 -43.14 -10.62
CA PHE A 566 5.86 -43.88 -11.68
C PHE A 566 7.12 -44.64 -11.21
N ARG A 567 7.16 -45.06 -9.95
CA ARG A 567 8.15 -46.05 -9.42
C ARG A 567 7.48 -47.29 -8.84
N ALA A 568 6.40 -47.75 -9.48
CA ALA A 568 6.06 -49.17 -9.47
C ALA A 568 6.97 -49.88 -10.47
N SER A 569 7.36 -51.13 -10.18
CA SER A 569 8.29 -51.94 -10.98
C SER A 569 9.76 -51.44 -11.05
N VAL A 570 10.48 -51.61 -9.93
CA VAL A 570 11.79 -52.32 -9.86
C VAL A 570 12.03 -52.67 -8.38
N THR A 571 12.87 -53.68 -8.10
CA THR A 571 13.21 -54.20 -6.75
C THR A 571 12.06 -54.69 -5.85
N ALA A 572 11.06 -55.35 -6.44
CA ALA A 572 10.33 -56.40 -5.72
C ALA A 572 11.24 -57.62 -5.45
N ARG A 573 12.19 -57.51 -4.49
CA ARG A 573 13.01 -58.60 -3.91
C ARG A 573 13.96 -58.08 -2.80
N LEU A 574 13.48 -57.93 -1.56
CA LEU A 574 14.35 -58.11 -0.36
C LEU A 574 13.60 -58.45 0.95
N SER A 575 12.38 -58.99 0.86
CA SER A 575 11.61 -59.43 2.03
C SER A 575 12.13 -60.77 2.59
N PHE A 576 13.30 -60.77 3.25
CA PHE A 576 13.81 -61.99 3.91
C PHE A 576 14.69 -61.80 5.17
N VAL A 577 15.17 -60.60 5.51
CA VAL A 577 16.17 -60.43 6.60
C VAL A 577 15.57 -59.87 7.90
N ILE A 578 14.54 -59.02 7.86
CA ILE A 578 13.90 -58.46 9.07
C ILE A 578 12.76 -59.39 9.55
N PHE A 579 13.09 -60.68 9.74
CA PHE A 579 12.24 -61.67 10.41
C PHE A 579 12.80 -62.09 11.79
N VAL A 580 13.88 -61.42 12.24
CA VAL A 580 14.69 -61.83 13.40
C VAL A 580 14.41 -60.99 14.67
N PHE A 581 13.79 -59.80 14.55
CA PHE A 581 13.61 -58.87 15.69
C PHE A 581 12.20 -58.81 16.30
N LEU A 582 11.21 -59.52 15.75
CA LEU A 582 9.82 -59.57 16.25
C LEU A 582 9.51 -60.86 17.04
N ALA A 583 10.50 -61.35 17.81
CA ALA A 583 10.40 -62.58 18.61
C ALA A 583 10.85 -62.40 20.08
N GLY A 584 10.94 -61.16 20.58
CA GLY A 584 11.57 -60.85 21.88
C GLY A 584 10.65 -60.38 23.02
N VAL A 585 9.36 -60.08 22.79
CA VAL A 585 8.51 -59.39 23.79
C VAL A 585 7.11 -60.01 23.91
N LEU A 586 7.02 -61.19 24.53
CA LEU A 586 5.79 -61.69 25.19
C LEU A 586 6.05 -62.98 26.00
N ILE A 587 6.11 -62.87 27.34
CA ILE A 587 5.67 -63.83 28.40
C ILE A 587 6.40 -63.56 29.74
N GLY A 588 5.65 -63.56 30.87
CA GLY A 588 6.15 -63.45 32.26
C GLY A 588 6.02 -62.03 32.86
N ARG A 589 5.22 -61.71 33.90
CA ARG A 589 4.98 -62.28 35.26
C ARG A 589 6.21 -62.12 36.19
N LEU A 590 6.16 -61.55 37.42
CA LEU A 590 5.11 -60.94 38.28
C LEU A 590 5.66 -59.58 38.87
N GLY A 591 5.01 -58.76 39.70
CA GLY A 591 3.75 -58.84 40.47
C GLY A 591 3.29 -57.46 41.06
N LYS A 592 2.37 -57.47 42.04
CA LYS A 592 1.58 -56.34 42.62
C LYS A 592 1.58 -56.47 44.18
N PRO A 593 0.90 -55.65 45.03
CA PRO A 593 0.26 -54.30 44.91
C PRO A 593 0.46 -53.38 46.18
N LEU A 594 -0.41 -52.35 46.37
CA LEU A 594 -0.75 -51.59 47.64
C LEU A 594 0.30 -50.55 48.13
N LEU A 595 0.02 -49.34 48.68
CA LEU A 595 -1.16 -48.49 49.03
C LEU A 595 -0.68 -46.99 49.05
N GLY A 596 -1.45 -45.91 49.29
CA GLY A 596 -2.90 -45.69 49.48
C GLY A 596 -3.24 -44.44 50.33
N GLU A 597 -4.23 -43.62 49.90
CA GLU A 597 -5.00 -42.58 50.67
C GLU A 597 -4.23 -41.37 51.32
N SER A 598 -4.86 -40.32 51.89
CA SER A 598 -5.91 -39.40 51.37
C SER A 598 -6.11 -38.13 52.25
N VAL A 599 -6.30 -36.95 51.63
CA VAL A 599 -7.14 -35.77 52.06
C VAL A 599 -6.86 -35.05 53.43
N LEU A 600 -7.30 -33.77 53.52
CA LEU A 600 -7.21 -32.79 54.64
C LEU A 600 -5.81 -32.16 54.91
N ALA A 601 -5.59 -30.93 55.42
CA ALA A 601 -6.31 -29.64 55.59
C ALA A 601 -6.13 -29.03 57.01
N THR A 602 -6.00 -27.68 57.07
CA THR A 602 -5.95 -26.79 58.27
C THR A 602 -4.67 -26.79 59.14
N GLY A 603 -4.39 -25.64 59.79
CA GLY A 603 -3.53 -25.53 60.99
C GLY A 603 -2.32 -24.58 60.93
N ASP A 604 -2.46 -23.36 61.47
CA ASP A 604 -1.31 -22.51 61.89
C ASP A 604 -0.88 -22.87 63.33
N PHE A 605 0.43 -22.88 63.66
CA PHE A 605 1.07 -21.85 64.52
C PHE A 605 2.58 -22.08 64.76
N GLN A 606 3.20 -21.07 65.38
CA GLN A 606 4.64 -20.85 65.59
C GLN A 606 5.31 -21.78 66.63
N GLN A 607 6.62 -22.07 66.48
CA GLN A 607 7.71 -21.57 67.37
C GLN A 607 9.13 -22.03 66.93
N THR A 608 10.16 -21.39 67.50
CA THR A 608 11.63 -21.59 67.30
C THR A 608 12.28 -21.87 68.69
N PRO A 609 13.63 -22.02 68.92
CA PRO A 609 14.80 -21.86 68.04
C PRO A 609 15.97 -22.88 68.21
N SER A 610 17.09 -22.62 67.49
CA SER A 610 18.44 -23.22 67.62
C SER A 610 18.60 -24.71 67.22
N TRP A 611 19.75 -25.19 66.71
CA TRP A 611 21.13 -24.67 66.69
C TRP A 611 21.86 -24.94 65.34
N GLU A 612 23.11 -24.45 65.22
CA GLU A 612 23.90 -24.36 63.97
C GLU A 612 24.89 -25.54 63.74
N THR A 613 25.59 -25.76 62.59
CA THR A 613 25.68 -25.08 61.28
C THR A 613 26.18 -26.06 60.16
N LYS A 614 26.19 -25.58 58.91
CA LYS A 614 27.15 -25.92 57.80
C LYS A 614 27.14 -27.33 57.20
N ALA A 615 26.33 -27.51 56.15
CA ALA A 615 26.83 -27.57 54.76
C ALA A 615 25.67 -27.34 53.77
N LEU A 616 25.99 -26.97 52.52
CA LEU A 616 25.10 -26.97 51.34
C LEU A 616 23.73 -26.25 51.51
N ASN A 617 23.74 -24.93 51.65
CA ASN A 617 22.56 -24.09 51.44
C ASN A 617 22.96 -22.72 50.85
N LYS A 618 22.62 -22.44 49.58
CA LYS A 618 22.71 -21.07 49.02
C LYS A 618 21.81 -20.73 47.82
N GLU A 619 21.19 -21.69 47.14
CA GLU A 619 20.29 -21.39 45.98
C GLU A 619 18.80 -21.55 46.30
N ALA A 620 18.42 -22.37 47.30
CA ALA A 620 17.02 -22.67 47.61
C ALA A 620 16.26 -21.56 48.37
N GLN A 621 16.89 -20.43 48.70
CA GLN A 621 16.29 -19.36 49.53
C GLN A 621 16.07 -18.01 48.82
N GLY A 622 16.37 -17.89 47.52
CA GLY A 622 16.08 -16.67 46.75
C GLY A 622 14.60 -16.49 46.41
N VAL A 623 13.94 -17.56 45.96
CA VAL A 623 12.65 -17.48 45.23
C VAL A 623 11.45 -17.15 46.12
N VAL A 624 11.36 -17.75 47.31
CA VAL A 624 10.16 -17.62 48.17
C VAL A 624 10.04 -16.23 48.81
N LYS A 625 11.17 -15.52 49.00
CA LYS A 625 11.15 -14.19 49.63
C LYS A 625 10.69 -13.08 48.67
N GLY A 626 10.97 -13.19 47.38
CA GLY A 626 10.48 -12.24 46.36
C GLY A 626 8.95 -12.30 46.18
N ALA A 627 8.37 -13.49 46.26
CA ALA A 627 6.94 -13.71 46.02
C ALA A 627 6.00 -13.01 47.05
N GLN A 628 6.47 -12.73 48.26
CA GLN A 628 5.63 -12.18 49.34
C GLN A 628 5.71 -10.66 49.52
N GLU A 629 6.72 -9.97 48.97
CA GLU A 629 6.72 -8.50 48.93
C GLU A 629 5.91 -7.95 47.74
N VAL A 630 5.98 -8.61 46.57
CA VAL A 630 5.25 -8.21 45.35
C VAL A 630 3.74 -8.13 45.55
N VAL A 631 3.16 -9.01 46.40
CA VAL A 631 1.71 -9.03 46.67
C VAL A 631 1.30 -7.94 47.69
N LYS A 632 2.23 -7.38 48.46
CA LYS A 632 1.94 -6.32 49.45
C LYS A 632 2.23 -4.90 48.97
N SER A 633 3.10 -4.70 47.98
CA SER A 633 3.27 -3.37 47.35
C SER A 633 2.11 -2.99 46.44
N ALA A 634 1.40 -3.97 45.85
CA ALA A 634 0.34 -3.75 44.86
C ALA A 634 -0.96 -3.12 45.39
N PHE A 635 -1.16 -2.98 46.71
CA PHE A 635 -2.45 -2.59 47.30
C PHE A 635 -2.38 -1.53 48.43
N SER A 636 -1.55 -0.50 48.27
CA SER A 636 -1.75 0.75 49.05
C SER A 636 -1.19 1.99 48.35
N ARG A 637 -2.08 2.97 48.10
CA ARG A 637 -1.80 4.36 47.64
C ARG A 637 -1.24 4.46 46.20
N ALA A 638 -1.73 5.36 45.35
CA ALA A 638 -2.90 6.24 45.46
C ALA A 638 -3.45 6.57 44.06
N SER A 639 -4.65 7.16 44.01
CA SER A 639 -5.13 7.82 42.79
C SER A 639 -4.16 8.93 42.40
N LEU A 640 -3.47 8.73 41.27
CA LEU A 640 -2.68 9.76 40.60
C LEU A 640 -3.28 9.97 39.21
N THR A 641 -4.25 10.88 39.16
CA THR A 641 -4.43 11.73 37.98
C THR A 641 -3.08 12.27 37.56
N GLY A 642 -2.75 12.22 36.27
CA GLY A 642 -1.43 12.54 35.74
C GLY A 642 -1.08 14.03 35.88
N THR A 643 -0.71 14.47 37.09
CA THR A 643 -0.17 15.81 37.33
C THR A 643 1.20 15.88 36.69
N THR A 644 1.26 16.50 35.51
CA THR A 644 2.49 16.90 34.84
C THR A 644 3.39 17.62 35.85
N ARG A 645 4.51 16.99 36.20
CA ARG A 645 5.45 17.56 37.18
C ARG A 645 5.95 18.88 36.60
N SER A 646 5.66 20.00 37.26
CA SER A 646 6.03 21.33 36.76
C SER A 646 7.55 21.46 36.72
N ILE A 647 8.14 21.15 35.57
CA ILE A 647 9.55 21.33 35.29
C ILE A 647 9.78 22.84 35.15
N LYS A 648 10.10 23.46 36.28
CA LYS A 648 10.55 24.85 36.33
C LYS A 648 12.07 24.87 36.11
N PRO A 649 12.61 25.92 35.47
CA PRO A 649 14.04 26.19 35.52
C PRO A 649 14.53 26.27 36.97
N GLY A 650 15.83 26.04 37.19
CA GLY A 650 16.44 26.30 38.49
C GLY A 650 16.26 27.76 38.91
N PRO A 651 16.44 28.10 40.21
CA PRO A 651 16.51 29.49 40.62
C PRO A 651 17.63 30.18 39.84
N VAL A 652 17.44 31.44 39.44
CA VAL A 652 18.47 32.22 38.73
C VAL A 652 19.70 32.33 39.62
N ARG A 653 20.84 31.90 39.10
CA ARG A 653 22.16 31.93 39.76
C ARG A 653 23.12 32.78 38.94
N THR A 654 24.09 33.34 39.64
CA THR A 654 25.23 34.05 39.07
C THR A 654 26.49 33.32 39.49
N VAL A 655 27.23 32.76 38.53
CA VAL A 655 28.45 31.98 38.75
C VAL A 655 29.65 32.79 38.26
N CYS A 656 30.70 32.88 39.06
CA CYS A 656 31.95 33.51 38.69
C CYS A 656 33.07 33.00 39.60
N GLU A 657 34.00 32.23 39.03
CA GLU A 657 35.09 31.58 39.79
C GLU A 657 36.49 32.05 39.37
N ASN A 658 36.70 32.44 38.11
CA ASN A 658 38.01 32.77 37.54
C ASN A 658 39.07 31.67 37.77
N THR A 659 38.65 30.41 37.59
CA THR A 659 39.40 29.16 37.77
C THR A 659 40.04 28.62 36.47
N CYS A 660 39.70 29.16 35.31
CA CYS A 660 40.33 28.78 34.03
C CYS A 660 41.78 29.32 33.94
N PRO A 661 42.73 28.59 33.31
CA PRO A 661 44.11 29.07 33.14
C PRO A 661 44.24 30.41 32.38
N THR A 662 43.29 30.73 31.51
CA THR A 662 43.24 31.94 30.69
C THR A 662 42.25 33.00 31.19
N ALA A 663 41.66 32.83 32.39
CA ALA A 663 40.55 33.63 32.93
C ALA A 663 40.79 35.14 33.17
N ARG A 664 41.90 35.70 32.67
CA ARG A 664 42.38 37.09 32.82
C ARG A 664 43.34 37.50 31.69
N ASP A 665 43.26 36.90 30.50
CA ASP A 665 44.13 37.23 29.37
C ASP A 665 43.57 38.36 28.46
N GLY A 666 42.35 38.80 28.73
CA GLY A 666 41.64 39.87 28.02
C GLY A 666 40.72 39.36 26.91
N VAL A 667 40.61 38.04 26.72
CA VAL A 667 39.75 37.42 25.71
C VAL A 667 38.78 36.46 26.39
N CYS A 668 37.47 36.71 26.26
CA CYS A 668 36.45 35.79 26.74
C CYS A 668 36.54 34.44 26.02
N GLN A 669 36.77 33.37 26.78
CA GLN A 669 37.06 32.01 26.30
C GLN A 669 36.12 30.93 26.85
N ASP A 670 35.09 31.31 27.63
CA ASP A 670 33.99 30.40 28.00
C ASP A 670 32.86 30.32 26.95
N GLY A 671 33.16 30.74 25.72
CA GLY A 671 32.30 30.60 24.55
C GLY A 671 31.11 31.55 24.49
N ARG A 672 31.00 32.49 25.44
CA ARG A 672 30.07 33.62 25.39
C ARG A 672 30.67 34.81 24.62
N PRO A 673 29.85 35.76 24.13
CA PRO A 673 30.35 37.05 23.68
C PRO A 673 30.86 37.88 24.87
N SER A 674 31.97 38.61 24.69
CA SER A 674 32.49 39.55 25.69
C SER A 674 31.47 40.63 26.07
N PRO A 675 31.53 41.20 27.29
CA PRO A 675 30.61 42.25 27.74
C PRO A 675 30.54 43.45 26.76
N GLY A 676 29.35 43.71 26.22
CA GLY A 676 29.09 44.78 25.25
C GLY A 676 29.18 44.36 23.77
N SER A 677 29.63 43.15 23.46
CA SER A 677 29.59 42.60 22.09
C SER A 677 28.18 42.17 21.67
N ASN A 678 27.86 42.26 20.37
CA ASN A 678 26.60 41.78 19.83
C ASN A 678 26.59 40.24 19.77
N ALA A 679 25.78 39.62 20.64
CA ALA A 679 25.67 38.17 20.75
C ALA A 679 25.21 37.47 19.47
N THR A 680 24.35 38.09 18.66
CA THR A 680 23.83 37.46 17.43
C THR A 680 24.93 37.29 16.40
N SER A 681 25.69 38.36 16.11
CA SER A 681 26.78 38.34 15.12
C SER A 681 28.02 37.58 15.60
N PHE A 682 28.18 37.39 16.92
CA PHE A 682 29.23 36.53 17.47
C PHE A 682 29.06 35.10 16.97
N TYR A 683 27.93 34.47 17.26
CA TYR A 683 27.69 33.06 16.92
C TYR A 683 27.43 32.77 15.42
N GLU A 684 27.51 33.75 14.53
CA GLU A 684 27.47 33.52 13.07
C GLU A 684 28.74 32.82 12.58
N THR A 685 29.89 33.08 13.21
CA THR A 685 31.18 32.41 12.97
C THR A 685 31.46 31.31 13.99
N LEU A 686 32.51 30.50 13.78
CA LEU A 686 32.99 29.54 14.77
C LEU A 686 33.90 30.23 15.79
N HIS A 687 33.61 30.04 17.08
CA HIS A 687 34.43 30.56 18.19
C HIS A 687 35.02 29.43 19.02
N PRO A 688 36.32 29.45 19.35
CA PRO A 688 36.94 28.45 20.21
C PRO A 688 36.52 28.64 21.67
N VAL A 689 36.38 27.53 22.39
CA VAL A 689 36.09 27.49 23.82
C VAL A 689 37.23 26.78 24.56
N VAL A 690 37.78 27.43 25.58
CA VAL A 690 38.94 26.95 26.36
C VAL A 690 38.59 26.80 27.85
N CYS A 691 37.53 27.50 28.29
CA CYS A 691 37.07 27.58 29.67
C CYS A 691 35.65 27.04 29.84
N ASP A 692 35.35 26.47 31.01
CA ASP A 692 33.98 26.12 31.40
C ASP A 692 33.20 27.39 31.81
N LEU A 693 31.88 27.39 31.65
CA LEU A 693 31.05 28.57 31.85
C LEU A 693 31.15 29.17 33.26
N GLY A 694 31.50 30.46 33.36
CA GLY A 694 31.74 31.16 34.61
C GLY A 694 33.13 30.94 35.23
N THR A 695 33.99 30.10 34.63
CA THR A 695 35.39 29.93 35.05
C THR A 695 36.34 30.98 34.46
N ASP A 696 35.85 31.79 33.52
CA ASP A 696 36.49 32.97 32.93
C ASP A 696 35.51 34.15 32.97
N CYS A 697 35.34 34.75 34.14
CA CYS A 697 34.37 35.83 34.37
C CYS A 697 35.01 37.20 34.61
N ALA A 698 36.35 37.31 34.56
CA ALA A 698 37.01 38.60 34.43
C ALA A 698 36.86 39.15 33.01
N ASP A 699 37.00 38.28 32.00
CA ASP A 699 36.96 38.69 30.58
C ASP A 699 35.57 38.46 29.94
N CYS A 700 34.84 37.39 30.30
CA CYS A 700 33.44 37.20 29.87
C CYS A 700 32.38 37.89 30.75
N GLY A 701 32.76 38.41 31.92
CA GLY A 701 31.80 38.76 32.98
C GLY A 701 31.13 37.52 33.61
N PRO A 702 30.34 37.69 34.69
CA PRO A 702 29.72 36.57 35.40
C PRO A 702 28.70 35.80 34.53
N TRP A 703 28.63 34.48 34.70
CA TRP A 703 27.66 33.62 34.00
C TRP A 703 26.33 33.62 34.76
N VAL A 704 25.24 34.01 34.09
CA VAL A 704 23.88 33.99 34.66
C VAL A 704 23.11 32.82 34.08
N THR A 705 22.51 32.00 34.94
CA THR A 705 21.99 30.68 34.56
C THR A 705 20.79 30.25 35.41
N THR A 706 19.95 29.36 34.88
CA THR A 706 18.93 28.61 35.63
C THR A 706 19.19 27.10 35.59
N ALA A 707 20.46 26.70 35.42
CA ALA A 707 20.85 25.30 35.34
C ALA A 707 20.47 24.50 36.62
N THR A 708 20.22 23.20 36.42
CA THR A 708 19.89 22.28 37.52
C THR A 708 21.08 22.12 38.49
N PRO A 709 20.85 21.82 39.77
CA PRO A 709 21.93 21.59 40.74
C PRO A 709 22.97 20.56 40.29
N GLU A 710 22.52 19.53 39.57
CA GLU A 710 23.32 18.43 39.04
C GLU A 710 24.19 18.89 37.86
N ALA A 711 23.64 19.72 36.97
CA ALA A 711 24.35 20.22 35.79
C ALA A 711 25.41 21.27 36.13
N LEU A 712 25.27 21.98 37.25
CA LEU A 712 26.29 22.92 37.75
C LEU A 712 27.57 22.23 38.26
N ALA A 713 27.58 20.89 38.36
CA ALA A 713 28.78 20.11 38.66
C ALA A 713 29.47 19.54 37.39
N TRP A 714 28.96 19.83 36.19
CA TRP A 714 29.58 19.42 34.93
C TRP A 714 30.75 20.36 34.57
N ALA A 715 31.88 19.79 34.17
CA ALA A 715 33.03 20.52 33.63
C ALA A 715 33.42 19.98 32.24
N PRO A 716 32.53 20.09 31.23
CA PRO A 716 32.72 19.49 29.93
C PRO A 716 33.95 20.01 29.17
N VAL A 717 34.31 21.30 29.29
CA VAL A 717 35.47 21.87 28.59
C VAL A 717 36.76 21.39 29.22
N ALA A 718 36.84 21.28 30.54
CA ALA A 718 37.95 20.62 31.22
C ALA A 718 38.12 19.15 30.78
N LEU A 719 37.03 18.40 30.61
CA LEU A 719 37.07 17.01 30.12
C LEU A 719 37.55 16.93 28.66
N LEU A 720 37.01 17.75 27.76
CA LEU A 720 37.43 17.81 26.35
C LEU A 720 38.91 18.21 26.22
N ARG A 721 39.37 19.18 27.01
CA ARG A 721 40.77 19.60 27.07
C ARG A 721 41.70 18.49 27.56
N THR A 722 41.27 17.67 28.52
CA THR A 722 42.01 16.47 28.96
C THR A 722 42.02 15.36 27.90
N ALA A 723 41.04 15.33 26.99
CA ALA A 723 40.99 14.46 25.82
C ALA A 723 41.63 15.08 24.55
N GLU A 724 42.46 16.13 24.71
CA GLU A 724 43.12 16.89 23.62
C GLU A 724 42.16 17.38 22.50
N THR A 725 40.87 17.50 22.82
CA THR A 725 39.80 17.75 21.87
C THR A 725 39.38 19.22 21.90
N LYS A 726 39.31 19.86 20.73
CA LYS A 726 38.85 21.24 20.59
C LYS A 726 37.33 21.30 20.75
N LEU A 727 36.85 22.34 21.43
CA LEU A 727 35.45 22.76 21.37
C LEU A 727 35.36 24.07 20.59
N LEU A 728 34.55 24.08 19.54
CA LEU A 728 34.16 25.27 18.78
C LEU A 728 32.64 25.44 18.88
N VAL A 729 32.15 26.68 18.95
CA VAL A 729 30.72 26.98 19.02
C VAL A 729 30.24 27.85 17.86
N ARG A 730 29.02 27.61 17.39
CA ARG A 730 28.26 28.53 16.52
C ARG A 730 26.75 28.38 16.71
N ARG A 731 25.97 29.29 16.14
CA ARG A 731 24.52 29.19 16.06
C ARG A 731 24.10 28.26 14.92
N VAL A 732 23.16 27.36 15.19
CA VAL A 732 22.51 26.53 14.17
C VAL A 732 21.52 27.37 13.37
N ALA A 733 21.51 27.21 12.05
CA ALA A 733 20.69 28.00 11.12
C ALA A 733 19.21 27.53 11.07
N SER A 734 18.62 27.20 12.22
CA SER A 734 17.23 26.74 12.38
C SER A 734 16.32 27.84 12.97
N PRO A 735 14.97 27.68 12.96
CA PRO A 735 14.06 28.71 13.47
C PRO A 735 14.11 28.84 14.99
N ALA A 736 14.40 27.74 15.69
CA ALA A 736 14.76 27.76 17.12
C ALA A 736 16.14 28.38 17.33
N GLY A 737 17.11 28.01 16.48
CA GLY A 737 18.41 28.67 16.34
C GLY A 737 19.20 28.77 17.65
N TYR A 738 19.43 27.61 18.25
CA TYR A 738 20.27 27.40 19.43
C TYR A 738 21.77 27.42 19.08
N ILE A 739 22.63 27.52 20.10
CA ILE A 739 24.09 27.42 19.96
C ILE A 739 24.53 25.96 20.10
N PHE A 740 25.38 25.49 19.21
CA PHE A 740 25.84 24.10 19.14
C PHE A 740 27.36 24.02 19.21
N GLY A 741 27.86 23.00 19.91
CA GLY A 741 29.28 22.68 20.03
C GLY A 741 29.70 21.64 18.99
N ILE A 742 30.81 21.89 18.29
CA ILE A 742 31.45 20.96 17.36
C ILE A 742 32.94 20.85 17.67
N THR A 743 33.61 19.83 17.11
CA THR A 743 35.07 19.71 17.14
C THR A 743 35.69 20.33 15.88
N ASP A 744 36.96 20.07 15.63
CA ASP A 744 37.69 20.54 14.45
C ASP A 744 37.10 19.97 13.14
N PRO A 745 36.58 20.81 12.21
CA PRO A 745 35.99 20.34 10.95
C PRO A 745 36.97 19.68 9.96
N GLU A 746 38.28 19.72 10.24
CA GLU A 746 39.28 18.93 9.51
C GLU A 746 39.41 17.50 10.08
N LEU A 747 39.19 17.31 11.39
CA LEU A 747 39.38 16.04 12.11
C LEU A 747 38.10 15.20 12.25
N ASP A 748 36.95 15.85 12.44
CA ASP A 748 35.63 15.27 12.27
C ASP A 748 35.10 15.65 10.88
N THR A 749 35.05 14.66 10.01
CA THR A 749 34.75 14.87 8.59
C THR A 749 33.26 14.98 8.29
N ASP A 750 32.39 14.79 9.29
CA ASP A 750 30.94 14.73 9.12
C ASP A 750 30.20 15.83 9.91
N VAL A 751 29.80 15.60 11.17
CA VAL A 751 28.91 16.50 11.93
C VAL A 751 29.47 17.92 11.98
N SER A 752 30.73 18.05 12.41
CA SER A 752 31.44 19.32 12.51
C SER A 752 31.63 19.99 11.14
N ARG A 753 31.85 19.19 10.09
CA ARG A 753 32.04 19.69 8.71
C ARG A 753 30.74 20.20 8.09
N HIS A 754 29.65 19.45 8.20
CA HIS A 754 28.34 19.84 7.70
C HIS A 754 27.82 21.10 8.42
N VAL A 755 27.96 21.15 9.76
CA VAL A 755 27.57 22.33 10.55
C VAL A 755 28.47 23.53 10.28
N ASN A 756 29.78 23.35 10.05
CA ASN A 756 30.65 24.47 9.65
C ASN A 756 30.30 24.99 8.24
N GLY A 757 30.12 24.09 7.26
CA GLY A 757 29.85 24.47 5.87
C GLY A 757 28.45 25.07 5.63
N THR A 758 27.43 24.63 6.37
CA THR A 758 26.02 24.98 6.09
C THR A 758 25.26 25.64 7.24
N GLY A 759 25.79 25.58 8.47
CA GLY A 759 25.06 25.97 9.68
C GLY A 759 24.01 24.95 10.15
N LEU A 760 23.88 23.81 9.48
CA LEU A 760 22.94 22.73 9.80
C LEU A 760 23.65 21.37 9.79
N PHE A 761 23.09 20.41 10.54
CA PHE A 761 23.30 18.99 10.32
C PHE A 761 22.05 18.41 9.62
N GLU A 762 22.22 17.41 8.74
CA GLU A 762 21.17 16.77 7.93
C GLU A 762 19.94 17.66 7.62
N PRO A 763 20.05 18.65 6.71
CA PRO A 763 19.07 19.75 6.63
C PRO A 763 17.60 19.34 6.45
N VAL A 764 17.31 18.27 5.72
CA VAL A 764 15.93 17.76 5.54
C VAL A 764 15.46 16.94 6.75
N LEU A 765 16.35 16.25 7.47
CA LEU A 765 15.99 15.61 8.72
C LEU A 765 15.73 16.66 9.82
N THR A 766 16.55 17.71 9.87
CA THR A 766 16.28 18.92 10.67
C THR A 766 14.92 19.55 10.31
N LEU A 767 14.54 19.61 9.02
CA LEU A 767 13.21 20.08 8.61
C LEU A 767 12.09 19.19 9.17
N LEU A 768 12.20 17.87 9.03
CA LEU A 768 11.22 16.92 9.57
C LEU A 768 11.08 17.05 11.10
N TRP A 769 12.20 17.10 11.83
CA TRP A 769 12.21 17.33 13.28
C TRP A 769 11.53 18.65 13.65
N HIS A 770 11.76 19.74 12.91
CA HIS A 770 11.11 21.01 13.19
C HIS A 770 9.58 20.93 13.07
N GLN A 771 9.07 20.22 12.05
CA GLN A 771 7.64 20.08 11.81
C GLN A 771 6.97 19.11 12.79
N LEU A 772 7.59 17.97 13.11
CA LEU A 772 7.07 17.03 14.12
C LEU A 772 7.01 17.64 15.52
N LEU A 773 7.98 18.49 15.88
CA LEU A 773 8.07 19.10 17.20
C LEU A 773 7.35 20.46 17.31
N ALA A 774 6.68 20.93 16.25
CA ALA A 774 5.94 22.20 16.26
C ALA A 774 4.85 22.26 17.37
N ASN A 775 4.24 21.11 17.71
CA ASN A 775 3.24 20.97 18.78
C ASN A 775 3.83 20.37 20.08
N CYS A 776 5.14 20.44 20.30
CA CYS A 776 5.76 19.80 21.46
C CYS A 776 5.39 20.45 22.81
N VAL A 777 5.14 21.76 22.81
CA VAL A 777 4.47 22.48 23.88
C VAL A 777 2.97 22.54 23.56
N GLN A 778 2.14 22.07 24.48
CA GLN A 778 0.69 22.01 24.33
C GLN A 778 0.02 23.30 24.85
N GLN A 779 -1.26 23.50 24.52
CA GLN A 779 -2.02 24.71 24.88
C GLN A 779 -2.19 24.91 26.41
N ASP A 780 -2.12 23.84 27.19
CA ASP A 780 -2.12 23.87 28.67
C ASP A 780 -0.73 24.15 29.27
N GLY A 781 0.30 24.34 28.44
CA GLY A 781 1.69 24.50 28.84
C GLY A 781 2.41 23.18 29.18
N SER A 782 1.75 22.02 29.03
CA SER A 782 2.41 20.72 29.15
C SER A 782 3.38 20.50 27.99
N ARG A 783 4.40 19.66 28.22
CA ARG A 783 5.50 19.42 27.29
C ARG A 783 5.57 17.93 26.97
N ARG A 784 5.48 17.56 25.69
CA ARG A 784 5.58 16.17 25.23
C ARG A 784 7.02 15.67 25.35
N LEU A 785 7.17 14.35 25.45
CA LEU A 785 8.48 13.68 25.57
C LEU A 785 9.06 13.35 24.20
N VAL A 786 10.35 13.66 24.04
CA VAL A 786 11.23 13.17 22.98
C VAL A 786 12.27 12.22 23.59
N VAL A 787 12.64 11.18 22.85
CA VAL A 787 13.64 10.18 23.25
C VAL A 787 14.75 10.20 22.18
N ASP A 788 15.99 10.50 22.57
CA ASP A 788 17.15 10.59 21.66
C ASP A 788 18.22 9.56 22.08
N VAL A 789 18.22 8.40 21.41
CA VAL A 789 19.20 7.33 21.64
C VAL A 789 20.38 7.50 20.68
N GLY A 790 21.59 7.54 21.22
CA GLY A 790 22.81 7.86 20.48
C GLY A 790 22.90 9.37 20.19
N ALA A 791 22.73 10.20 21.22
CA ALA A 791 22.61 11.65 21.05
C ALA A 791 23.89 12.32 20.50
N ASN A 792 25.04 11.65 20.56
CA ASN A 792 26.32 12.10 20.04
C ASN A 792 26.68 13.50 20.58
N PHE A 793 26.98 14.49 19.73
CA PHE A 793 27.25 15.86 20.18
C PHE A 793 25.99 16.61 20.67
N GLY A 794 24.80 16.01 20.55
CA GLY A 794 23.55 16.50 21.14
C GLY A 794 22.69 17.36 20.22
N TYR A 795 22.92 17.35 18.91
CA TYR A 795 22.24 18.24 17.95
C TYR A 795 20.71 18.12 18.05
N TYR A 796 20.18 16.90 17.98
CA TYR A 796 18.73 16.65 18.04
C TYR A 796 18.14 16.84 19.45
N THR A 797 18.86 16.43 20.50
CA THR A 797 18.55 16.76 21.89
C THR A 797 18.40 18.28 22.13
N LEU A 798 19.35 19.09 21.66
CA LEU A 798 19.33 20.55 21.80
C LEU A 798 18.24 21.19 20.93
N MET A 799 17.99 20.65 19.75
CA MET A 799 16.88 21.08 18.90
C MET A 799 15.52 20.85 19.55
N ALA A 800 15.28 19.67 20.12
CA ALA A 800 14.03 19.36 20.80
C ALA A 800 13.84 20.21 22.06
N ALA A 801 14.89 20.37 22.88
CA ALA A 801 14.84 21.19 24.08
C ALA A 801 14.64 22.69 23.77
N SER A 802 15.25 23.22 22.70
CA SER A 802 15.05 24.62 22.27
C SER A 802 13.67 24.88 21.66
N LEU A 803 13.04 23.88 21.04
CA LEU A 803 11.60 23.90 20.68
C LEU A 803 10.67 23.64 21.89
N GLY A 804 11.23 23.46 23.10
CA GLY A 804 10.50 23.37 24.35
C GLY A 804 10.02 21.97 24.74
N CYS A 805 10.46 20.91 24.06
CA CYS A 805 10.20 19.54 24.48
C CYS A 805 10.81 19.21 25.85
N ARG A 806 10.34 18.12 26.47
CA ARG A 806 11.17 17.35 27.39
C ARG A 806 11.95 16.32 26.59
N VAL A 807 13.20 16.07 26.94
CA VAL A 807 14.04 15.09 26.27
C VAL A 807 14.61 14.11 27.30
N LYS A 808 14.53 12.80 27.01
CA LYS A 808 15.44 11.81 27.58
C LYS A 808 16.47 11.47 26.51
N ALA A 809 17.75 11.61 26.82
CA ALA A 809 18.85 11.46 25.88
C ALA A 809 19.87 10.45 26.41
N TRP A 810 20.46 9.65 25.51
CA TRP A 810 21.49 8.68 25.85
C TRP A 810 22.74 8.95 25.04
N GLU A 811 23.85 9.27 25.72
CA GLU A 811 25.17 9.33 25.11
C GLU A 811 26.22 8.64 26.01
N PRO A 812 26.58 7.38 25.72
CA PRO A 812 27.52 6.61 26.54
C PRO A 812 29.00 7.02 26.39
N VAL A 813 29.40 7.72 25.33
CA VAL A 813 30.78 8.19 25.11
C VAL A 813 30.98 9.52 25.86
N PRO A 814 31.82 9.59 26.93
CA PRO A 814 31.91 10.79 27.77
C PRO A 814 32.36 12.05 27.02
N MET A 815 33.16 11.88 25.96
CA MET A 815 33.64 12.96 25.10
C MET A 815 32.49 13.57 24.26
N PHE A 816 31.58 12.75 23.75
CA PHE A 816 30.43 13.22 22.96
C PHE A 816 29.37 13.83 23.88
N ALA A 817 29.11 13.18 25.02
CA ALA A 817 28.25 13.71 26.08
C ALA A 817 28.71 15.10 26.56
N ALA A 818 30.01 15.41 26.56
CA ALA A 818 30.53 16.73 26.95
C ALA A 818 30.07 17.86 26.01
N PHE A 819 30.01 17.63 24.69
CA PHE A 819 29.43 18.61 23.74
C PHE A 819 27.95 18.86 24.04
N THR A 820 27.18 17.79 24.30
CA THR A 820 25.77 17.87 24.71
C THR A 820 25.62 18.65 26.02
N GLN A 821 26.36 18.30 27.07
CA GLN A 821 26.36 18.97 28.38
C GLN A 821 26.66 20.46 28.26
N TYR A 822 27.74 20.80 27.54
CA TYR A 822 28.12 22.20 27.31
C TYR A 822 27.03 22.97 26.57
N GLY A 823 26.46 22.41 25.50
CA GLY A 823 25.35 23.01 24.76
C GLY A 823 24.13 23.25 25.65
N LEU A 824 23.79 22.30 26.54
CA LEU A 824 22.66 22.45 27.48
C LEU A 824 22.91 23.56 28.50
N LEU A 825 24.15 23.73 28.97
CA LEU A 825 24.55 24.81 29.89
C LEU A 825 24.50 26.18 29.19
N LEU A 826 25.10 26.31 28.00
CA LEU A 826 25.19 27.56 27.25
C LEU A 826 23.81 28.08 26.79
N ASN A 827 22.92 27.18 26.36
CA ASN A 827 21.55 27.54 25.99
C ASN A 827 20.58 27.57 27.19
N ASN A 828 21.06 27.25 28.41
CA ASN A 828 20.25 27.20 29.64
C ASN A 828 19.06 26.20 29.60
N LEU A 829 19.24 25.10 28.84
CA LEU A 829 18.23 24.08 28.54
C LEU A 829 18.27 22.86 29.47
N THR A 830 19.24 22.75 30.39
CA THR A 830 19.44 21.59 31.28
C THR A 830 18.20 21.14 32.06
N HIS A 831 17.29 22.06 32.39
CA HIS A 831 16.04 21.71 33.07
C HIS A 831 15.08 20.84 32.23
N LEU A 832 15.23 20.83 30.90
CA LEU A 832 14.36 20.07 29.97
C LEU A 832 14.91 18.69 29.59
N VAL A 833 16.16 18.37 29.94
CA VAL A 833 16.88 17.21 29.41
C VAL A 833 17.42 16.31 30.52
N GLU A 834 17.01 15.05 30.50
CA GLU A 834 17.57 13.98 31.30
C GLU A 834 18.59 13.21 30.43
N LEU A 835 19.89 13.43 30.68
CA LEU A 835 20.99 12.81 29.92
C LEU A 835 21.56 11.61 30.69
N SER A 836 21.48 10.42 30.09
CA SER A 836 22.02 9.15 30.61
C SER A 836 23.32 8.78 29.90
N ASP A 837 24.28 8.23 30.64
CA ASP A 837 25.59 7.77 30.15
C ASP A 837 25.63 6.27 29.86
N LYS A 838 24.46 5.63 29.77
CA LYS A 838 24.26 4.19 29.56
C LYS A 838 23.99 3.82 28.11
N ILE A 839 24.13 2.53 27.81
CA ILE A 839 23.80 1.95 26.50
C ILE A 839 22.35 1.48 26.51
N VAL A 840 21.52 1.96 25.57
CA VAL A 840 20.16 1.43 25.41
C VAL A 840 20.23 0.05 24.75
N SER A 841 19.56 -0.94 25.34
CA SER A 841 19.59 -2.34 24.89
C SER A 841 18.30 -3.08 25.24
N ASP A 842 18.25 -4.37 24.92
CA ASP A 842 17.16 -5.30 25.25
C ASP A 842 17.24 -5.89 26.68
N SER A 843 18.22 -5.43 27.48
CA SER A 843 18.58 -5.97 28.79
C SER A 843 19.05 -4.85 29.72
N ASP A 844 18.72 -4.95 31.01
CA ASP A 844 19.13 -3.99 32.05
C ASP A 844 20.38 -4.46 32.79
N GLY A 845 21.32 -3.55 33.05
CA GLY A 845 22.48 -3.77 33.94
C GLY A 845 23.60 -4.66 33.39
N ALA A 846 23.55 -5.08 32.13
CA ALA A 846 24.67 -5.77 31.48
C ALA A 846 25.80 -4.77 31.16
N SER A 847 27.05 -5.21 31.14
CA SER A 847 28.17 -4.38 30.69
C SER A 847 28.45 -4.62 29.21
N LEU A 848 28.33 -3.57 28.40
CA LEU A 848 28.67 -3.58 26.98
C LEU A 848 29.78 -2.57 26.67
N SER A 849 30.49 -2.81 25.57
CA SER A 849 31.61 -2.00 25.11
C SER A 849 31.27 -1.26 23.82
N ILE A 850 31.86 -0.09 23.62
CA ILE A 850 31.79 0.71 22.38
C ILE A 850 33.21 0.95 21.87
N HIS A 851 33.41 0.81 20.55
CA HIS A 851 34.60 1.30 19.87
C HIS A 851 34.39 2.76 19.45
N VAL A 852 35.29 3.65 19.86
CA VAL A 852 35.24 5.08 19.53
C VAL A 852 36.42 5.44 18.62
N PRO A 853 36.20 6.03 17.43
CA PRO A 853 37.27 6.54 16.58
C PRO A 853 38.00 7.73 17.23
N ARG A 854 39.34 7.82 17.07
CA ARG A 854 40.13 8.98 17.50
C ARG A 854 40.27 10.07 16.41
N LYS A 855 39.98 9.74 15.15
CA LYS A 855 40.03 10.60 13.95
C LYS A 855 39.09 10.05 12.88
N GLY A 856 38.53 10.89 12.01
CA GLY A 856 37.68 10.47 10.88
C GLY A 856 36.23 10.89 11.07
N ILE A 857 35.28 10.00 10.80
CA ILE A 857 33.86 10.23 11.10
C ILE A 857 33.67 9.87 12.57
N TRP A 858 33.41 10.85 13.45
CA TRP A 858 33.33 10.57 14.89
C TRP A 858 31.99 9.89 15.28
N GLY A 859 30.96 10.00 14.45
CA GLY A 859 29.67 9.35 14.66
C GLY A 859 29.70 7.81 14.70
N THR A 860 30.68 7.15 14.07
CA THR A 860 30.72 5.69 13.89
C THR A 860 31.11 4.88 15.14
N ALA A 861 30.70 5.35 16.32
CA ALA A 861 31.02 4.77 17.61
C ALA A 861 30.13 3.57 17.98
N ALA A 862 30.35 2.43 17.33
CA ALA A 862 29.50 1.26 17.42
C ALA A 862 29.71 0.39 18.69
N VAL A 863 28.62 -0.24 19.15
CA VAL A 863 28.62 -1.25 20.23
C VAL A 863 29.25 -2.57 19.73
N VAL A 864 30.10 -3.19 20.56
CA VAL A 864 30.82 -4.44 20.22
C VAL A 864 30.65 -5.54 21.29
N PRO A 865 30.68 -6.83 20.90
CA PRO A 865 30.70 -7.96 21.84
C PRO A 865 31.92 -7.96 22.78
N GLY A 866 31.67 -8.29 24.05
CA GLY A 866 32.63 -8.20 25.14
C GLY A 866 33.85 -9.14 25.04
N ASN A 867 34.92 -8.79 25.76
CA ASN A 867 36.21 -9.48 25.78
C ASN A 867 36.93 -9.67 24.42
N SER A 868 36.56 -8.86 23.43
CA SER A 868 37.33 -8.67 22.20
C SER A 868 38.70 -8.03 22.49
N THR A 869 39.70 -8.81 22.91
CA THR A 869 41.13 -8.40 22.93
C THR A 869 41.71 -8.40 21.52
N VAL A 870 40.99 -7.77 20.59
CA VAL A 870 41.48 -7.46 19.26
C VAL A 870 42.61 -6.45 19.41
N ASN A 871 43.67 -6.59 18.60
CA ASN A 871 44.66 -5.52 18.44
C ASN A 871 43.96 -4.33 17.81
N LEU A 872 43.43 -3.42 18.65
CA LEU A 872 42.99 -2.11 18.19
C LEU A 872 44.17 -1.45 17.50
N GLU A 873 43.97 -1.02 16.27
CA GLU A 873 44.88 -0.05 15.68
C GLU A 873 44.95 1.19 16.60
N HIS A 874 46.08 1.90 16.56
CA HIS A 874 46.35 3.08 17.40
C HIS A 874 45.33 4.24 17.24
N SER A 875 44.35 4.07 16.33
CA SER A 875 43.27 4.96 15.93
C SER A 875 41.99 4.87 16.77
N HIS A 876 41.85 3.94 17.74
CA HIS A 876 40.58 3.72 18.47
C HIS A 876 40.69 3.75 20.00
N GLN A 877 39.56 3.95 20.68
CA GLN A 877 39.38 3.86 22.14
C GLN A 877 38.22 2.92 22.48
N LEU A 878 38.32 2.21 23.61
CA LEU A 878 37.26 1.37 24.15
C LEU A 878 36.55 2.11 25.30
N VAL A 879 35.22 2.21 25.23
CA VAL A 879 34.36 2.73 26.32
C VAL A 879 33.47 1.59 26.82
N VAL A 880 33.35 1.41 28.14
CA VAL A 880 32.51 0.36 28.74
C VAL A 880 31.44 1.00 29.60
N LYS A 881 30.17 0.64 29.40
CA LYS A 881 29.01 1.17 30.12
C LYS A 881 28.02 0.07 30.49
N THR A 882 27.14 0.37 31.43
CA THR A 882 26.00 -0.50 31.75
C THR A 882 24.83 -0.25 30.80
N THR A 883 23.99 -1.25 30.59
CA THR A 883 22.80 -1.15 29.75
C THR A 883 21.55 -0.76 30.52
N GLU A 884 20.56 -0.20 29.82
CA GLU A 884 19.17 -0.13 30.29
C GLU A 884 18.18 -0.27 29.13
N ARG A 885 16.97 -0.73 29.45
CA ARG A 885 15.85 -0.87 28.50
C ARG A 885 14.97 0.38 28.56
N LEU A 886 14.49 0.87 27.41
CA LEU A 886 13.55 2.00 27.38
C LEU A 886 12.27 1.70 28.17
N ASP A 887 11.75 0.47 28.11
CA ASP A 887 10.59 0.01 28.89
C ASP A 887 10.80 0.13 30.42
N SER A 888 12.05 0.06 30.89
CA SER A 888 12.44 0.17 32.30
C SER A 888 12.57 1.62 32.79
N VAL A 889 12.68 2.61 31.90
CA VAL A 889 12.99 4.03 32.25
C VAL A 889 12.12 5.10 31.58
N VAL A 890 11.24 4.72 30.66
CA VAL A 890 10.19 5.56 30.07
C VAL A 890 8.83 4.94 30.34
N HIS A 891 7.94 5.70 30.98
CA HIS A 891 6.64 5.22 31.47
C HIS A 891 5.46 6.08 31.02
N GLU A 892 5.64 6.84 29.94
CA GLU A 892 4.70 7.78 29.33
C GLU A 892 4.74 7.67 27.80
N ASP A 893 3.86 8.38 27.10
CA ASP A 893 3.82 8.41 25.63
C ASP A 893 4.90 9.31 25.03
N ILE A 894 5.40 8.94 23.84
CA ILE A 894 6.55 9.58 23.18
C ILE A 894 6.08 10.25 21.88
N LEU A 895 6.32 11.55 21.72
CA LEU A 895 6.03 12.27 20.47
C LEU A 895 6.99 11.84 19.35
N LEU A 896 8.28 11.78 19.66
CA LEU A 896 9.33 11.37 18.74
C LEU A 896 10.38 10.56 19.50
N MET A 897 10.57 9.31 19.07
CA MET A 897 11.74 8.51 19.41
C MET A 897 12.74 8.64 18.26
N LYS A 898 14.03 8.75 18.59
CA LYS A 898 15.11 8.55 17.63
C LYS A 898 16.12 7.53 18.14
N ALA A 899 16.56 6.66 17.24
CA ALA A 899 17.57 5.64 17.49
C ALA A 899 18.59 5.63 16.35
N ASP A 900 19.84 5.88 16.70
CA ASP A 900 20.96 6.00 15.75
C ASP A 900 22.18 5.49 16.53
N VAL A 901 22.49 4.21 16.35
CA VAL A 901 23.43 3.46 17.20
C VAL A 901 24.26 2.46 16.39
N GLU A 902 24.53 2.80 15.12
CA GLU A 902 25.47 2.11 14.22
C GLU A 902 25.19 0.60 14.09
N GLY A 903 23.93 0.24 13.81
CA GLY A 903 23.50 -1.14 13.59
C GLY A 903 23.15 -1.90 14.87
N PHE A 904 22.79 -1.19 15.94
CA PHE A 904 22.30 -1.76 17.22
C PHE A 904 20.83 -1.42 17.51
N GLU A 905 20.14 -0.74 16.59
CA GLU A 905 18.74 -0.33 16.65
C GLU A 905 17.80 -1.53 16.87
N PRO A 906 18.04 -2.73 16.29
CA PRO A 906 17.26 -3.92 16.62
C PRO A 906 17.26 -4.26 18.12
N SER A 907 18.33 -3.96 18.86
CA SER A 907 18.39 -4.15 20.32
C SER A 907 17.67 -3.04 21.07
N VAL A 908 17.77 -1.79 20.60
CA VAL A 908 17.02 -0.64 21.15
C VAL A 908 15.50 -0.89 21.05
N MET A 909 15.00 -1.35 19.90
CA MET A 909 13.57 -1.60 19.71
C MET A 909 13.06 -2.79 20.52
N ARG A 910 13.85 -3.86 20.72
CA ARG A 910 13.54 -4.91 21.71
C ARG A 910 13.48 -4.36 23.15
N GLY A 911 14.34 -3.40 23.48
CA GLY A 911 14.31 -2.66 24.74
C GLY A 911 13.12 -1.71 24.93
N ALA A 912 12.34 -1.47 23.88
CA ALA A 912 11.14 -0.62 23.85
C ALA A 912 9.87 -1.41 23.50
N ARG A 913 9.86 -2.73 23.67
CA ARG A 913 8.79 -3.61 23.19
C ARG A 913 7.43 -3.27 23.79
N ASP A 914 7.36 -2.98 25.09
CA ASP A 914 6.12 -2.57 25.74
C ASP A 914 5.71 -1.13 25.36
N LEU A 915 6.67 -0.23 25.16
CA LEU A 915 6.41 1.11 24.60
C LEU A 915 5.81 1.04 23.18
N LEU A 916 6.36 0.20 22.31
CA LEU A 916 5.96 0.07 20.91
C LEU A 916 4.59 -0.63 20.77
N LEU A 917 4.32 -1.66 21.57
CA LEU A 917 3.10 -2.47 21.49
C LEU A 917 1.93 -1.95 22.35
N LYS A 918 2.19 -1.30 23.49
CA LYS A 918 1.15 -0.96 24.49
C LYS A 918 0.98 0.54 24.73
N ARG A 919 1.86 1.39 24.19
CA ARG A 919 1.89 2.84 24.43
C ARG A 919 1.99 3.60 23.10
N SER A 920 1.82 4.91 23.15
CA SER A 920 1.79 5.78 21.99
C SER A 920 3.16 6.39 21.72
N VAL A 921 4.08 5.59 21.16
CA VAL A 921 5.20 6.16 20.38
C VAL A 921 4.61 6.64 19.06
N GLU A 922 4.48 7.94 18.88
CA GLU A 922 3.75 8.52 17.73
C GLU A 922 4.61 8.49 16.46
N ASN A 923 5.90 8.81 16.61
CA ASN A 923 6.90 8.85 15.54
C ASN A 923 8.20 8.20 16.01
N ILE A 924 8.88 7.50 15.10
CA ILE A 924 10.22 6.95 15.27
C ILE A 924 11.05 7.40 14.06
N ILE A 925 12.22 7.99 14.29
CA ILE A 925 13.23 8.25 13.27
C ILE A 925 14.44 7.39 13.59
N MET A 926 14.96 6.61 12.66
CA MET A 926 16.18 5.84 12.92
C MET A 926 17.08 5.72 11.72
N GLU A 927 18.38 5.57 11.98
CA GLU A 927 19.27 4.97 11.00
C GLU A 927 18.81 3.51 10.78
N TYR A 928 18.78 3.08 9.53
CA TYR A 928 18.42 1.73 9.12
C TYR A 928 19.64 1.10 8.48
N SER A 929 20.27 0.18 9.21
CA SER A 929 21.72 -0.06 9.07
C SER A 929 22.09 -1.53 8.85
N PRO A 930 21.48 -2.23 7.86
CA PRO A 930 21.86 -3.59 7.50
C PRO A 930 23.30 -3.69 6.97
N GLY A 931 23.83 -2.64 6.32
CA GLY A 931 25.19 -2.62 5.77
C GLY A 931 26.30 -2.88 6.80
N VAL A 932 26.06 -2.52 8.06
CA VAL A 932 26.98 -2.83 9.18
C VAL A 932 27.13 -4.34 9.38
N GLY A 933 26.05 -5.11 9.21
CA GLY A 933 26.10 -6.59 9.21
C GLY A 933 26.80 -7.12 7.97
N ASP A 934 26.51 -6.56 6.80
CA ASP A 934 27.04 -7.02 5.51
C ASP A 934 28.55 -6.88 5.40
N TRP A 935 29.10 -5.75 5.88
CA TRP A 935 30.55 -5.50 5.94
C TRP A 935 31.26 -6.45 6.91
N GLN A 936 30.60 -6.76 8.04
CA GLN A 936 31.06 -7.75 9.03
C GLN A 936 30.85 -9.20 8.53
N ARG A 937 30.09 -9.40 7.43
CA ARG A 937 29.55 -10.68 6.95
C ARG A 937 28.74 -11.44 8.01
N ASP A 938 28.21 -10.72 8.99
CA ASP A 938 27.25 -11.24 9.97
C ASP A 938 25.84 -11.08 9.40
N TRP A 939 25.45 -12.03 8.56
CA TRP A 939 24.14 -12.03 7.91
C TRP A 939 22.97 -12.17 8.90
N ASP A 940 23.20 -12.66 10.13
CA ASP A 940 22.17 -12.67 11.18
C ASP A 940 21.97 -11.25 11.75
N LYS A 941 23.04 -10.47 11.90
CA LYS A 941 22.95 -9.03 12.16
C LYS A 941 22.29 -8.28 10.99
N SER A 942 22.68 -8.55 9.74
CA SER A 942 22.04 -7.97 8.55
C SER A 942 20.54 -8.22 8.53
N MET A 943 20.10 -9.48 8.69
CA MET A 943 18.68 -9.87 8.71
C MET A 943 17.88 -9.22 9.86
N SER A 944 18.53 -8.91 10.99
CA SER A 944 17.82 -8.33 12.15
C SER A 944 17.21 -6.95 11.87
N ASN A 945 17.75 -6.20 10.89
CA ASN A 945 17.23 -4.90 10.45
C ASN A 945 15.87 -5.01 9.70
N PRO A 946 15.74 -5.72 8.56
CA PRO A 946 14.46 -5.88 7.89
C PRO A 946 13.43 -6.62 8.75
N ILE A 947 13.86 -7.52 9.64
CA ILE A 947 12.96 -8.17 10.62
C ILE A 947 12.39 -7.15 11.60
N MET A 948 13.23 -6.29 12.20
CA MET A 948 12.80 -5.17 13.06
C MET A 948 11.80 -4.25 12.33
N LEU A 949 12.17 -3.77 11.13
CA LEU A 949 11.37 -2.82 10.38
C LEU A 949 10.03 -3.43 9.93
N LYS A 950 10.02 -4.72 9.58
CA LYS A 950 8.81 -5.48 9.25
C LYS A 950 7.90 -5.61 10.47
N ALA A 951 8.44 -6.00 11.63
CA ALA A 951 7.69 -6.13 12.88
C ALA A 951 7.08 -4.78 13.32
N LEU A 952 7.79 -3.65 13.14
CA LEU A 952 7.26 -2.32 13.38
C LEU A 952 6.10 -1.97 12.43
N ILE A 953 6.20 -2.28 11.14
CA ILE A 953 5.09 -2.07 10.19
C ILE A 953 3.88 -2.92 10.59
N GLU A 954 4.09 -4.18 10.99
CA GLU A 954 3.03 -5.09 11.44
C GLU A 954 2.42 -4.68 12.80
N ALA A 955 3.17 -3.98 13.66
CA ALA A 955 2.67 -3.30 14.86
C ALA A 955 1.87 -1.99 14.59
N GLY A 956 1.60 -1.69 13.31
CA GLY A 956 0.72 -0.60 12.89
C GLY A 956 1.43 0.73 12.65
N TYR A 957 2.71 0.72 12.27
CA TYR A 957 3.42 1.92 11.82
C TYR A 957 3.48 2.01 10.28
N PHE A 958 3.39 3.23 9.76
CA PHE A 958 3.67 3.57 8.37
C PHE A 958 5.15 3.96 8.26
N ALA A 959 5.95 3.16 7.56
CA ALA A 959 7.38 3.41 7.33
C ALA A 959 7.63 4.12 5.99
N TYR A 960 8.54 5.10 6.02
CA TYR A 960 8.93 5.96 4.91
C TYR A 960 10.46 6.07 4.83
N ASP A 961 10.99 6.00 3.61
CA ASP A 961 12.41 6.13 3.28
C ASP A 961 12.85 7.61 3.25
N LEU A 962 13.98 7.92 3.88
CA LEU A 962 14.62 9.24 3.88
C LEU A 962 16.02 9.16 3.24
N PRO A 963 16.13 8.89 1.93
CA PRO A 963 17.40 8.53 1.31
C PRO A 963 18.29 9.77 1.11
N TRP A 964 19.55 9.66 1.49
CA TRP A 964 20.59 10.71 1.36
C TRP A 964 20.58 11.42 0.00
N SER A 965 20.37 10.69 -1.10
CA SER A 965 20.36 11.25 -2.47
C SER A 965 19.21 12.23 -2.75
N LYS A 966 18.11 12.20 -1.98
CA LYS A 966 16.99 13.16 -2.08
C LYS A 966 17.08 14.30 -1.05
N VAL A 967 18.01 14.23 -0.11
CA VAL A 967 18.17 15.19 1.01
C VAL A 967 18.91 16.47 0.60
N TYR A 968 19.64 16.47 -0.52
CA TYR A 968 20.52 17.57 -0.92
C TYR A 968 19.82 18.91 -1.27
N THR A 969 18.54 18.90 -1.68
CA THR A 969 17.80 20.13 -1.98
C THR A 969 17.02 20.62 -0.76
N TYR A 970 17.73 21.24 0.19
CA TYR A 970 17.11 21.88 1.35
C TYR A 970 16.32 23.16 0.94
N PRO A 971 14.98 23.22 1.10
CA PRO A 971 14.18 24.32 0.54
C PRO A 971 13.86 25.46 1.54
N GLY A 972 14.41 25.42 2.76
CA GLY A 972 14.01 26.29 3.87
C GLY A 972 13.02 25.62 4.84
N PHE A 973 12.64 26.31 5.92
CA PHE A 973 11.69 25.80 6.92
C PHE A 973 10.21 26.06 6.58
N ASN A 974 9.92 27.06 5.75
CA ASN A 974 8.55 27.48 5.41
C ASN A 974 7.97 26.70 4.21
N VAL A 975 8.20 25.38 4.15
CA VAL A 975 7.79 24.52 3.04
C VAL A 975 7.12 23.24 3.54
N SER A 976 6.19 22.69 2.76
CA SER A 976 5.60 21.37 3.04
C SER A 976 6.67 20.28 3.01
N MET A 977 6.48 19.21 3.80
CA MET A 977 7.31 18.00 3.72
C MET A 977 7.50 17.55 2.26
N PRO A 978 8.73 17.14 1.86
CA PRO A 978 8.93 16.45 0.59
C PRO A 978 8.07 15.19 0.53
N VAL A 979 7.63 14.82 -0.67
CA VAL A 979 6.81 13.62 -0.87
C VAL A 979 7.69 12.39 -0.74
N LEU A 980 7.34 11.48 0.18
CA LEU A 980 8.20 10.35 0.56
C LEU A 980 7.83 9.06 -0.16
N GLU A 981 8.75 8.10 -0.14
CA GLU A 981 8.52 6.74 -0.65
C GLU A 981 8.27 5.79 0.53
N ARG A 982 7.30 4.87 0.37
CA ARG A 982 6.93 3.93 1.43
C ARG A 982 7.80 2.68 1.42
N VAL A 983 8.17 2.22 2.62
CA VAL A 983 8.66 0.86 2.84
C VAL A 983 7.46 -0.05 3.14
N LEU A 984 7.41 -1.23 2.52
CA LEU A 984 6.34 -2.22 2.71
C LEU A 984 6.94 -3.59 3.04
N THR A 985 6.20 -4.41 3.80
CA THR A 985 6.66 -5.70 4.33
C THR A 985 7.24 -6.64 3.27
N TYR A 986 6.65 -6.72 2.07
CA TYR A 986 7.15 -7.60 1.00
C TYR A 986 8.59 -7.27 0.55
N MET A 987 9.03 -6.01 0.67
CA MET A 987 10.40 -5.59 0.32
C MET A 987 11.41 -6.11 1.34
N LEU A 988 10.98 -6.15 2.59
CA LEU A 988 11.76 -6.65 3.72
C LEU A 988 11.79 -8.18 3.72
N ASP A 989 10.71 -8.83 3.29
CA ASP A 989 10.69 -10.27 2.99
C ASP A 989 11.70 -10.62 1.87
N LEU A 990 11.91 -9.73 0.89
CA LEU A 990 12.94 -9.88 -0.15
C LEU A 990 14.36 -9.62 0.39
N ASP A 991 14.57 -8.58 1.21
CA ASP A 991 15.85 -8.33 1.88
C ASP A 991 16.28 -9.53 2.72
N ILE A 992 15.34 -10.13 3.47
CA ILE A 992 15.57 -11.33 4.27
C ILE A 992 15.98 -12.52 3.38
N GLN A 993 15.35 -12.70 2.21
CA GLN A 993 15.73 -13.75 1.24
C GLN A 993 17.11 -13.51 0.61
N ASP A 994 17.50 -12.26 0.37
CA ASP A 994 18.84 -11.93 -0.12
C ASP A 994 19.91 -12.21 0.94
N MET A 995 19.66 -11.85 2.21
CA MET A 995 20.60 -12.14 3.30
C MET A 995 20.67 -13.63 3.65
N GLN A 996 19.57 -14.38 3.51
CA GLN A 996 19.60 -15.85 3.58
C GLN A 996 20.47 -16.45 2.47
N ARG A 997 20.33 -15.96 1.22
CA ARG A 997 21.23 -16.35 0.11
C ARG A 997 22.69 -16.02 0.41
N ALA A 998 22.97 -14.84 0.98
CA ALA A 998 24.31 -14.44 1.34
C ALA A 998 24.91 -15.38 2.41
N LYS A 999 24.12 -15.71 3.44
CA LYS A 999 24.50 -16.69 4.47
C LYS A 999 24.79 -18.08 3.90
N LEU A 1000 24.09 -18.48 2.84
CA LEU A 1000 24.25 -19.78 2.18
C LEU A 1000 25.35 -19.82 1.10
N GLY A 1001 26.00 -18.68 0.78
CA GLY A 1001 27.01 -18.63 -0.29
C GLY A 1001 26.43 -18.58 -1.70
N LYS A 1002 25.16 -18.20 -1.85
CA LYS A 1002 24.39 -18.29 -3.11
C LYS A 1002 24.02 -16.94 -3.73
N LEU A 1003 24.15 -15.82 -3.01
CA LEU A 1003 23.65 -14.53 -3.49
C LEU A 1003 24.45 -14.07 -4.73
N GLY A 1004 23.78 -13.96 -5.88
CA GLY A 1004 24.37 -13.56 -7.17
C GLY A 1004 25.07 -14.67 -7.96
N CYS A 1005 25.29 -15.85 -7.37
CA CYS A 1005 26.09 -16.91 -7.99
C CYS A 1005 25.46 -17.53 -9.24
N GLU A 1006 24.13 -17.70 -9.23
CA GLU A 1006 23.34 -18.40 -10.27
C GLU A 1006 23.62 -17.86 -11.69
N LEU A 1007 23.86 -16.55 -11.82
CA LEU A 1007 24.27 -15.91 -13.07
C LEU A 1007 25.59 -16.44 -13.65
N LYS A 1008 26.59 -16.70 -12.79
CA LYS A 1008 27.90 -17.23 -13.21
C LYS A 1008 27.84 -18.72 -13.58
N GLU A 1009 26.82 -19.43 -13.11
CA GLU A 1009 26.58 -20.84 -13.45
C GLU A 1009 25.84 -20.97 -14.79
N GLU A 1010 24.86 -20.11 -15.08
CA GLU A 1010 24.15 -20.06 -16.36
C GLU A 1010 24.97 -19.47 -17.52
N LEU A 1011 25.91 -18.55 -17.25
CA LEU A 1011 26.74 -17.87 -18.27
C LEU A 1011 28.25 -17.92 -17.92
N PRO A 1012 28.86 -19.11 -17.84
CA PRO A 1012 30.22 -19.29 -17.33
C PRO A 1012 31.31 -18.60 -18.18
N GLU A 1013 31.13 -18.49 -19.50
CA GLU A 1013 32.01 -17.74 -20.40
C GLU A 1013 32.00 -16.22 -20.16
N HIS A 1014 31.10 -15.73 -19.31
CA HIS A 1014 30.94 -14.33 -18.95
C HIS A 1014 31.09 -14.06 -17.45
N ALA A 1015 31.48 -15.07 -16.66
CA ALA A 1015 31.67 -15.01 -15.21
C ALA A 1015 32.59 -13.87 -14.71
N ALA A 1016 33.45 -13.31 -15.56
CA ALA A 1016 34.32 -12.16 -15.25
C ALA A 1016 33.58 -10.81 -15.14
N TYR A 1017 32.38 -10.67 -15.73
CA TYR A 1017 31.59 -9.43 -15.74
C TYR A 1017 30.33 -9.49 -14.87
N LEU A 1018 30.07 -10.64 -14.24
CA LEU A 1018 28.85 -10.92 -13.49
C LEU A 1018 29.03 -10.68 -11.98
N PRO A 1019 27.96 -10.39 -11.21
CA PRO A 1019 28.05 -10.16 -9.77
C PRO A 1019 28.77 -11.28 -9.02
N ASP A 1020 29.76 -10.95 -8.18
CA ASP A 1020 30.43 -11.97 -7.36
C ASP A 1020 29.50 -12.50 -6.26
N CYS A 1021 29.64 -13.78 -5.97
CA CYS A 1021 28.95 -14.45 -4.87
C CYS A 1021 29.06 -13.66 -3.56
N ASN A 1022 27.91 -13.46 -2.91
CA ASN A 1022 27.75 -12.75 -1.65
C ASN A 1022 28.15 -11.26 -1.66
N LYS A 1023 28.22 -10.59 -2.82
CA LYS A 1023 28.40 -9.12 -2.88
C LYS A 1023 27.08 -8.36 -2.96
N VAL A 1024 26.75 -7.69 -1.85
CA VAL A 1024 25.78 -6.59 -1.79
C VAL A 1024 26.44 -5.26 -2.22
N PRO A 1025 25.67 -4.26 -2.69
CA PRO A 1025 24.26 -4.33 -3.07
C PRO A 1025 24.02 -4.91 -4.48
N GLN A 1026 25.08 -5.23 -5.25
CA GLN A 1026 24.99 -5.63 -6.66
C GLN A 1026 24.01 -6.79 -6.92
N ALA A 1027 24.07 -7.82 -6.08
CA ALA A 1027 23.29 -9.05 -6.28
C ALA A 1027 21.88 -9.03 -5.67
N LEU A 1028 21.46 -7.96 -4.98
CA LEU A 1028 20.15 -7.86 -4.32
C LEU A 1028 18.98 -7.88 -5.32
N HIS A 1029 17.79 -8.26 -4.85
CA HIS A 1029 16.54 -8.24 -5.60
C HIS A 1029 16.09 -6.78 -5.86
N PRO A 1030 15.81 -6.37 -7.12
CA PRO A 1030 15.60 -4.95 -7.45
C PRO A 1030 14.27 -4.33 -6.96
N HIS A 1031 13.39 -5.13 -6.36
CA HIS A 1031 12.23 -4.68 -5.56
C HIS A 1031 12.42 -4.79 -4.02
N SER A 1032 13.59 -5.17 -3.52
CA SER A 1032 13.89 -5.17 -2.08
C SER A 1032 14.11 -3.74 -1.57
N TYR A 1033 14.04 -3.48 -0.27
CA TYR A 1033 14.27 -2.12 0.24
C TYR A 1033 15.77 -1.80 0.25
N HIS A 1034 16.61 -2.75 0.65
CA HIS A 1034 18.08 -2.65 0.62
C HIS A 1034 18.65 -2.41 -0.78
N SER A 1035 17.92 -2.80 -1.85
CA SER A 1035 18.29 -2.45 -3.23
C SER A 1035 18.33 -0.94 -3.52
N SER A 1036 17.65 -0.14 -2.70
CA SER A 1036 17.34 1.27 -2.96
C SER A 1036 18.33 2.27 -2.33
N PHE A 1037 19.27 1.80 -1.51
CA PHE A 1037 20.36 2.55 -0.88
C PHE A 1037 21.64 1.70 -0.81
N GLY A 1038 22.76 2.27 -0.34
CA GLY A 1038 24.09 1.66 -0.51
C GLY A 1038 24.63 0.85 0.66
N PHE A 1039 24.38 1.29 1.89
CA PHE A 1039 24.97 0.72 3.11
C PHE A 1039 23.96 0.83 4.26
N ASN A 1040 23.73 2.06 4.71
CA ASN A 1040 22.66 2.46 5.62
C ASN A 1040 21.78 3.53 4.91
N THR A 1041 20.63 3.86 5.51
CA THR A 1041 19.76 5.00 5.12
C THR A 1041 18.98 5.45 6.36
N ASN A 1042 18.27 6.57 6.29
CA ASN A 1042 17.36 6.98 7.36
C ASN A 1042 15.92 6.51 7.06
N VAL A 1043 15.17 6.13 8.10
CA VAL A 1043 13.73 5.85 8.01
C VAL A 1043 12.93 6.67 9.01
N TRP A 1044 11.74 7.11 8.60
CA TRP A 1044 10.71 7.64 9.50
C TRP A 1044 9.53 6.68 9.54
N LEU A 1045 9.17 6.25 10.75
CA LEU A 1045 7.96 5.51 11.05
C LEU A 1045 7.00 6.41 11.81
N THR A 1046 5.72 6.36 11.48
CA THR A 1046 4.68 7.11 12.20
C THR A 1046 3.41 6.28 12.31
N ARG A 1047 2.63 6.49 13.38
CA ARG A 1047 1.26 5.94 13.47
C ARG A 1047 0.25 6.76 12.63
N SER A 1048 0.65 7.91 12.08
CA SER A 1048 -0.20 8.74 11.22
C SER A 1048 -0.17 8.30 9.76
N SER A 1049 -1.33 8.01 9.17
CA SER A 1049 -1.45 7.68 7.73
C SER A 1049 -1.49 8.91 6.80
N ALA A 1050 -1.29 10.12 7.34
CA ALA A 1050 -1.51 11.39 6.65
C ALA A 1050 -0.28 11.92 5.86
N VAL A 1051 0.84 11.19 5.83
CA VAL A 1051 2.04 11.60 5.10
C VAL A 1051 1.85 11.38 3.59
N ASN A 1052 2.05 12.43 2.80
CA ASN A 1052 1.95 12.37 1.34
C ASN A 1052 3.07 11.50 0.74
N SER A 1053 2.72 10.57 -0.17
CA SER A 1053 3.66 9.58 -0.71
C SER A 1053 3.59 9.42 -2.23
N SER A 1054 4.75 9.34 -2.88
CA SER A 1054 4.93 9.31 -4.34
C SER A 1054 5.63 8.05 -4.85
N GLY A 1055 5.64 6.98 -4.05
CA GLY A 1055 6.26 5.73 -4.46
C GLY A 1055 6.45 4.73 -3.34
N VAL A 1056 7.20 3.70 -3.70
CA VAL A 1056 7.83 2.77 -2.78
C VAL A 1056 9.34 2.89 -2.88
N ALA A 1057 10.03 2.52 -1.80
CA ALA A 1057 11.47 2.58 -1.73
C ALA A 1057 12.13 1.36 -2.39
N SER A 1058 12.02 1.24 -3.71
CA SER A 1058 12.70 0.22 -4.50
C SER A 1058 13.43 0.83 -5.70
N VAL A 1059 14.53 0.23 -6.14
CA VAL A 1059 15.30 0.74 -7.29
C VAL A 1059 14.62 0.48 -8.62
N ALA A 1060 13.90 -0.65 -8.76
CA ALA A 1060 13.03 -0.92 -9.90
C ALA A 1060 11.56 -0.56 -9.60
N PRO A 1061 10.77 -0.13 -10.61
CA PRO A 1061 9.34 0.03 -10.49
C PRO A 1061 8.62 -1.33 -10.41
N LEU A 1062 7.40 -1.37 -9.84
CA LEU A 1062 6.60 -2.60 -9.76
C LEU A 1062 6.24 -3.25 -11.12
N THR A 1063 6.35 -2.51 -12.22
CA THR A 1063 6.14 -3.04 -13.57
C THR A 1063 7.33 -3.84 -14.11
N PHE A 1064 8.50 -3.72 -13.48
CA PHE A 1064 9.71 -4.45 -13.85
C PHE A 1064 9.61 -5.92 -13.44
N ASN A 1065 9.91 -6.84 -14.35
CA ASN A 1065 9.84 -8.27 -14.09
C ASN A 1065 11.25 -8.87 -13.91
N PRO A 1066 11.75 -9.07 -12.68
CA PRO A 1066 13.11 -9.56 -12.43
C PRO A 1066 13.37 -11.00 -12.90
N ALA A 1067 12.35 -11.74 -13.36
CA ALA A 1067 12.48 -13.06 -13.99
C ALA A 1067 12.52 -13.00 -15.54
N LYS A 1068 12.43 -11.79 -16.13
CA LYS A 1068 12.51 -11.55 -17.59
C LYS A 1068 13.39 -10.36 -17.99
N GLU A 1069 13.71 -9.51 -17.02
CA GLU A 1069 14.51 -8.29 -17.18
C GLU A 1069 15.63 -8.30 -16.12
N TYR A 1070 16.89 -8.17 -16.54
CA TYR A 1070 18.02 -8.04 -15.61
C TYR A 1070 18.43 -6.58 -15.40
N PHE A 1071 18.40 -5.78 -16.47
CA PHE A 1071 18.89 -4.42 -16.51
C PHE A 1071 17.87 -3.42 -15.99
N LEU A 1072 18.30 -2.56 -15.06
CA LEU A 1072 17.43 -1.54 -14.48
C LEU A 1072 17.06 -0.46 -15.51
N PRO A 1073 15.80 0.02 -15.51
CA PRO A 1073 15.37 1.09 -16.42
C PRO A 1073 16.00 2.44 -16.05
N ASN A 1074 15.86 3.41 -16.96
CA ASN A 1074 16.22 4.82 -16.75
C ASN A 1074 17.72 5.11 -16.48
N ASN A 1075 18.64 4.17 -16.77
CA ASN A 1075 20.09 4.32 -16.57
C ASN A 1075 20.49 4.52 -15.09
N VAL A 1076 19.76 3.85 -14.19
CA VAL A 1076 19.98 3.84 -12.74
C VAL A 1076 20.52 2.46 -12.33
N ALA A 1077 21.55 2.44 -11.50
CA ALA A 1077 22.16 1.26 -10.91
C ALA A 1077 21.53 0.87 -9.57
N MET A 1078 21.91 -0.29 -9.03
CA MET A 1078 21.66 -0.64 -7.62
C MET A 1078 22.12 0.48 -6.67
N ALA A 1079 21.44 0.61 -5.52
CA ALA A 1079 21.61 1.73 -4.59
C ALA A 1079 21.27 3.13 -5.19
N ARG A 1080 20.47 3.15 -6.28
CA ARG A 1080 20.04 4.34 -7.05
C ARG A 1080 21.17 5.22 -7.63
N ASN A 1081 22.38 4.68 -7.76
CA ASN A 1081 23.51 5.39 -8.37
C ASN A 1081 23.27 5.59 -9.88
N TRP A 1082 23.92 6.58 -10.50
CA TRP A 1082 23.84 6.72 -11.96
C TRP A 1082 24.78 5.73 -12.65
N CYS A 1083 24.29 4.98 -13.66
CA CYS A 1083 25.08 3.93 -14.29
C CYS A 1083 26.43 4.40 -14.85
N GLY A 1084 26.53 5.65 -15.33
CA GLY A 1084 27.76 6.22 -15.88
C GLY A 1084 28.80 6.68 -14.84
N TRP A 1085 28.59 6.44 -13.54
CA TRP A 1085 29.64 6.57 -12.52
C TRP A 1085 30.55 5.34 -12.46
N TYR A 1086 30.12 4.21 -13.02
CA TYR A 1086 30.85 2.94 -13.01
C TYR A 1086 31.69 2.76 -14.27
N LYS A 1087 32.79 2.01 -14.15
CA LYS A 1087 33.59 1.62 -15.31
C LYS A 1087 32.84 0.59 -16.16
N PRO A 1088 33.14 0.47 -17.47
CA PRO A 1088 32.47 -0.51 -18.33
C PRO A 1088 32.45 -1.93 -17.75
N GLU A 1089 33.56 -2.42 -17.24
CA GLU A 1089 33.71 -3.73 -16.60
C GLU A 1089 32.84 -3.93 -15.33
N GLU A 1090 32.38 -2.85 -14.69
CA GLU A 1090 31.54 -2.86 -13.49
C GLU A 1090 30.03 -2.82 -13.84
N LEU A 1091 29.64 -2.25 -14.99
CA LEU A 1091 28.24 -1.97 -15.38
C LEU A 1091 27.31 -3.18 -15.19
N LEU A 1092 27.72 -4.33 -15.72
CA LEU A 1092 26.90 -5.54 -15.71
C LEU A 1092 26.67 -6.09 -14.29
N ALA A 1093 27.62 -5.90 -13.37
CA ALA A 1093 27.46 -6.21 -11.96
C ALA A 1093 26.51 -5.22 -11.24
N GLN A 1094 26.45 -3.97 -11.68
CA GLN A 1094 25.54 -2.94 -11.13
C GLN A 1094 24.12 -2.97 -11.73
N ARG A 1095 23.80 -4.00 -12.54
CA ARG A 1095 22.57 -4.14 -13.35
C ARG A 1095 22.39 -3.04 -14.42
N CYS A 1096 23.48 -2.45 -14.90
CA CYS A 1096 23.49 -1.48 -16.00
C CYS A 1096 23.85 -2.15 -17.34
N PRO A 1097 23.19 -1.78 -18.46
CA PRO A 1097 23.50 -2.33 -19.78
C PRO A 1097 24.83 -1.79 -20.31
N CYS A 1098 25.60 -2.64 -20.99
CA CYS A 1098 26.88 -2.25 -21.59
C CYS A 1098 26.70 -1.63 -22.98
N VAL A 1099 27.39 -0.51 -23.24
CA VAL A 1099 27.42 0.16 -24.55
C VAL A 1099 28.20 -0.67 -25.56
N GLU A 1100 27.79 -0.68 -26.83
CA GLU A 1100 28.55 -1.37 -27.89
C GLU A 1100 29.99 -0.84 -28.01
N GLY A 1101 30.93 -1.73 -28.30
CA GLY A 1101 32.37 -1.43 -28.30
C GLY A 1101 33.05 -1.54 -26.92
N THR A 1102 32.29 -1.69 -25.82
CA THR A 1102 32.88 -1.95 -24.49
C THR A 1102 33.21 -3.45 -24.29
N PRO A 1103 34.16 -3.80 -23.39
CA PRO A 1103 34.54 -5.20 -23.15
C PRO A 1103 33.39 -6.11 -22.68
N CYS A 1104 32.43 -5.57 -21.94
CA CYS A 1104 31.27 -6.30 -21.43
C CYS A 1104 30.07 -6.34 -22.40
N ALA A 1105 30.14 -5.71 -23.58
CA ALA A 1105 29.02 -5.64 -24.52
C ALA A 1105 28.49 -7.02 -24.96
N ALA A 1106 29.37 -8.01 -25.10
CA ALA A 1106 28.98 -9.39 -25.41
C ALA A 1106 28.20 -10.02 -24.25
N ALA A 1107 28.74 -9.93 -23.02
CA ALA A 1107 28.10 -10.44 -21.81
C ALA A 1107 26.74 -9.78 -21.55
N SER A 1108 26.62 -8.47 -21.82
CA SER A 1108 25.36 -7.73 -21.68
C SER A 1108 24.27 -8.27 -22.62
N LYS A 1109 24.62 -8.67 -23.85
CA LYS A 1109 23.68 -9.27 -24.82
C LYS A 1109 23.31 -10.71 -24.43
N ALA A 1110 24.25 -11.49 -23.93
CA ALA A 1110 24.00 -12.84 -23.44
C ALA A 1110 23.07 -12.85 -22.21
N VAL A 1111 23.29 -11.95 -21.25
CA VAL A 1111 22.40 -11.73 -20.10
C VAL A 1111 21.00 -11.30 -20.54
N GLU A 1112 20.87 -10.39 -21.50
CA GLU A 1112 19.55 -9.99 -22.03
C GLU A 1112 18.82 -11.14 -22.76
N ALA A 1113 19.54 -12.02 -23.45
CA ALA A 1113 18.97 -13.21 -24.08
C ALA A 1113 18.52 -14.23 -23.03
N ALA A 1114 19.36 -14.55 -22.04
CA ALA A 1114 19.02 -15.44 -20.93
C ALA A 1114 17.83 -14.91 -20.10
N ALA A 1115 17.70 -13.59 -19.96
CA ALA A 1115 16.56 -12.94 -19.32
C ALA A 1115 15.27 -13.17 -20.12
N ARG A 1116 15.30 -12.91 -21.43
CA ARG A 1116 14.15 -13.12 -22.33
C ARG A 1116 13.73 -14.59 -22.46
N GLU A 1117 14.67 -15.52 -22.28
CA GLU A 1117 14.41 -16.97 -22.22
C GLU A 1117 13.94 -17.47 -20.85
N GLY A 1118 13.94 -16.62 -19.81
CA GLY A 1118 13.56 -17.01 -18.43
C GLY A 1118 14.57 -17.93 -17.74
N LYS A 1119 15.83 -17.94 -18.20
CA LYS A 1119 16.95 -18.70 -17.62
C LYS A 1119 17.61 -17.96 -16.46
N LEU A 1120 17.66 -16.64 -16.53
CA LEU A 1120 18.03 -15.86 -15.34
C LEU A 1120 16.97 -16.11 -14.27
N ALA A 1121 17.43 -16.54 -13.10
CA ALA A 1121 16.56 -17.07 -12.06
C ALA A 1121 15.43 -16.08 -11.73
N PRO A 1122 14.18 -16.53 -11.56
CA PRO A 1122 13.24 -15.77 -10.76
C PRO A 1122 13.85 -15.62 -9.37
N TYR A 1123 13.94 -14.39 -8.86
CA TYR A 1123 14.71 -14.10 -7.64
C TYR A 1123 14.04 -14.46 -6.28
N PRO A 1124 13.14 -15.44 -6.13
CA PRO A 1124 12.97 -16.15 -4.86
C PRO A 1124 13.53 -17.59 -4.93
N VAL A 1125 14.51 -17.89 -4.07
CA VAL A 1125 15.01 -19.26 -3.87
C VAL A 1125 13.92 -20.10 -3.19
N PRO A 1126 13.75 -21.39 -3.53
CA PRO A 1126 12.89 -22.27 -2.76
C PRO A 1126 13.34 -22.40 -1.29
N SER A 1127 12.39 -22.67 -0.40
CA SER A 1127 12.53 -22.49 1.04
C SER A 1127 13.50 -23.46 1.73
N GLU A 1128 14.80 -23.12 1.75
CA GLU A 1128 15.69 -23.60 2.82
C GLU A 1128 15.23 -23.01 4.15
N LYS A 1129 14.58 -23.85 4.97
CA LYS A 1129 13.81 -23.39 6.13
C LYS A 1129 14.68 -22.76 7.21
N PHE A 1130 14.61 -21.44 7.31
CA PHE A 1130 15.03 -20.71 8.50
C PHE A 1130 14.25 -21.20 9.72
N LYS A 1131 14.96 -21.45 10.84
CA LYS A 1131 14.31 -21.84 12.11
C LYS A 1131 13.80 -20.59 12.82
N HIS A 1132 12.48 -20.43 12.82
CA HIS A 1132 11.73 -19.25 13.31
C HIS A 1132 11.93 -18.86 14.79
N GLU A 1133 12.68 -19.63 15.59
CA GLU A 1133 12.74 -19.56 17.06
C GLU A 1133 13.20 -18.19 17.64
N ARG A 1134 13.85 -17.33 16.85
CA ARG A 1134 14.21 -15.94 17.24
C ARG A 1134 13.31 -14.86 16.63
N VAL A 1135 12.43 -15.20 15.70
CA VAL A 1135 11.62 -14.26 14.90
C VAL A 1135 10.15 -14.28 15.33
N GLU A 1136 9.64 -15.43 15.80
CA GLU A 1136 8.36 -15.51 16.53
C GLU A 1136 8.46 -14.97 17.98
N ALA A 1137 9.67 -14.58 18.41
CA ALA A 1137 9.96 -14.08 19.75
C ALA A 1137 10.11 -12.55 19.86
N TRP A 1138 10.07 -11.84 18.72
CA TRP A 1138 9.99 -10.38 18.64
C TRP A 1138 8.54 -9.94 18.87
#